data_AF-A0A812DUB0-F1
#
_entry.id   AF-A0A812DUB0-F1
#
_cell.length_a   1.000
_cell.length_b   1.000
_cell.length_c   1.000
_cell.angle_alpha   90.00
_cell.angle_beta   90.00
_cell.angle_gamma   90.00
#
_symmetry.space_group_name_H-M   'P 1'
#
loop_
_entity.id
_entity.type
_entity.pdbx_description
1 polymer ?
#
loop_
_entity_poly.entity_id
_entity_poly.type
_entity_poly.pdbx_seq_one_letter_code
_entity_poly.pdbx_strand_id
1 'polypeptide(L)'
;MSIGLQYHFLFLFCCLSFEQWSLYLSIYLSIYLSIYLSHSIHIYLSIYLSIYLSIYLSIPVCSFHIYLCSFHIYLSIYLSIYLSIYLKDYRRNTEPPVGLVCNVNPSNSNTSFILFEEDPSIKPIDYRELHQLVRELMVGIYLLNQTPTISLESNYDQTSTCKLPPAYENTKIGQLLIEVDYMMKSLWHGVTLPKEKRQKFLEKWRASRDSTKAESLKAIQTEFNSIGMIDLTNDATFAEVYEKAKYSATSTKLSVDRRAFYLLSDHILLQMAFRQETIMQYKNLFVLDADWIISSRMQLADHQVDKDTAEQFNIYLQHYVGIVVQALPLKADIRRNLVLLKLVSFLTPFFVGMRKCMKIPVKDRLLRHYLVDECRTESELPPLMSKPDSKSASYNSGNHYHHLHGGISIDLNTMKPIAPKKDIIESYNKIKTTAMAHLDKMLCPDQPLMDNNVIPVQEIAGKRYYVIALEFETFYYPQEPPWVKPYHDELTKLKSKRPAGVENCIQEVLRKYFGQKRAAKCKNTQYVLRLAAQRGLVPAFQFYCRKSPSTRSVSKLDESGYSLLHHAAMNNRPEIITLLLQEGVDINLRRHNLSSSGPAALHLAAQCGSLDAVTCLVGNMAKINVIDHNGWTPVHCAAFYNQAAVLELFLQRDKDFAELKTADSSKLTPLLLAATAGSLPSVKTLIHLNADVTACDSSGYNAVQLSVLRSHTHVVRYLLQCDSPQLQVWRILVQMLQINDFTVKGCAVRCLEDLIWSYPQYWHAIYESGGIPALANLLKMENDELVSIAASVLCKICEHKKVQEALSEVQPGPTLIRLLSSPIDDIQARVAIIISDLASNKEQNQVNLADQGAIPALVNLLESEVEDVLLNTINAIRIICLNNLTNQTEVAQCNGIEALVEFLTIGSDDQILESAAAAALAAISHGHKDNQNIIIKADAALPLVELVSSRNLPLQMKAARAIEALADNNPENQRIFINLGTVPALIQLLKAIMMVIKVLGALCIGVAYTNNLYTQNKIAEEGALPALVYLLNEIQLEEMQIEILTTLGCIVLQNPENQQMLLQQPNFTWDCLLHHLKSPDKVS
;
A
#
# COMPACT_ATOMS: atom_id res chain seq x y z
N MET A 1 81.14 -49.16 -12.75
CA MET A 1 81.75 -50.15 -11.84
C MET A 1 81.43 -49.77 -10.40
N SER A 2 80.57 -50.58 -9.77
CA SER A 2 80.62 -51.06 -8.36
C SER A 2 80.92 -50.09 -7.18
N ILE A 3 79.82 -49.62 -6.57
CA ILE A 3 79.38 -49.64 -5.15
C ILE A 3 80.37 -50.05 -4.02
N GLY A 4 80.31 -49.29 -2.90
CA GLY A 4 80.55 -49.73 -1.49
C GLY A 4 81.09 -48.60 -0.60
N LEU A 5 80.31 -47.75 0.10
CA LEU A 5 79.75 -47.93 1.47
C LEU A 5 80.76 -48.60 2.46
N GLN A 6 81.04 -48.16 3.69
CA GLN A 6 80.61 -47.04 4.54
C GLN A 6 81.36 -47.21 5.89
N TYR A 7 81.45 -46.13 6.68
CA TYR A 7 81.48 -46.08 8.16
C TYR A 7 82.77 -46.22 9.02
N HIS A 8 82.89 -45.18 9.87
CA HIS A 8 83.16 -45.25 11.33
C HIS A 8 84.58 -45.46 11.84
N PHE A 9 85.35 -44.36 11.82
CA PHE A 9 86.18 -43.90 12.93
C PHE A 9 86.12 -42.36 12.84
N LEU A 10 85.05 -41.69 13.27
CA LEU A 10 84.51 -41.65 14.62
C LEU A 10 85.58 -41.29 15.65
N PHE A 11 85.28 -40.18 16.32
CA PHE A 11 85.75 -39.83 17.66
C PHE A 11 87.18 -39.28 17.78
N LEU A 12 87.28 -38.20 18.57
CA LEU A 12 88.50 -37.81 19.28
C LEU A 12 89.63 -37.13 18.48
N PHE A 13 89.30 -36.12 17.68
CA PHE A 13 90.13 -34.89 17.71
C PHE A 13 89.29 -33.62 17.81
N CYS A 14 88.11 -33.74 18.45
CA CYS A 14 87.56 -32.66 19.24
C CYS A 14 88.47 -32.47 20.46
N CYS A 15 88.95 -31.23 20.64
CA CYS A 15 89.42 -30.57 21.86
C CYS A 15 90.77 -29.92 21.63
N LEU A 16 90.76 -28.72 21.03
CA LEU A 16 91.64 -27.58 21.35
C LEU A 16 91.48 -26.52 20.26
N SER A 17 90.65 -25.52 20.54
CA SER A 17 90.80 -24.10 20.14
C SER A 17 89.45 -23.36 20.15
N PHE A 18 88.70 -23.55 21.23
CA PHE A 18 87.39 -22.90 21.47
C PHE A 18 87.50 -21.43 21.96
N GLU A 19 88.70 -20.83 21.98
CA GLU A 19 88.92 -19.48 22.51
C GLU A 19 89.38 -18.43 21.48
N GLN A 20 89.61 -18.80 20.21
CA GLN A 20 89.96 -17.83 19.15
C GLN A 20 88.77 -17.44 18.24
N TRP A 21 87.61 -18.07 18.41
CA TRP A 21 86.45 -17.88 17.53
C TRP A 21 85.50 -16.76 17.98
N SER A 22 85.54 -16.28 19.23
CA SER A 22 84.52 -15.31 19.71
C SER A 22 84.75 -13.87 19.24
N LEU A 23 86.00 -13.43 19.10
CA LEU A 23 86.30 -12.07 18.62
C LEU A 23 86.13 -11.95 17.11
N TYR A 24 86.54 -12.98 16.36
CA TYR A 24 86.44 -13.02 14.89
C TYR A 24 84.97 -13.10 14.44
N LEU A 25 84.14 -13.86 15.15
CA LEU A 25 82.71 -13.98 14.84
C LEU A 25 81.95 -12.67 15.07
N SER A 26 82.32 -11.84 16.06
CA SER A 26 81.60 -10.58 16.34
C SER A 26 81.84 -9.48 15.29
N ILE A 27 83.08 -9.36 14.80
CA ILE A 27 83.47 -8.40 13.75
C ILE A 27 82.99 -8.89 12.39
N TYR A 28 83.04 -10.21 12.15
CA TYR A 28 82.47 -10.81 10.95
C TYR A 28 80.95 -10.66 10.93
N LEU A 29 80.23 -10.86 12.04
CA LEU A 29 78.78 -10.66 12.09
C LEU A 29 78.39 -9.19 11.87
N SER A 30 79.12 -8.21 12.39
CA SER A 30 78.70 -6.79 12.25
C SER A 30 78.92 -6.26 10.82
N ILE A 31 80.00 -6.65 10.17
CA ILE A 31 80.30 -6.29 8.78
C ILE A 31 79.42 -7.12 7.81
N TYR A 32 79.22 -8.41 8.09
CA TYR A 32 78.33 -9.25 7.28
C TYR A 32 76.87 -8.83 7.45
N LEU A 33 76.40 -8.48 8.65
CA LEU A 33 75.01 -8.04 8.86
C LEU A 33 74.73 -6.67 8.24
N SER A 34 75.70 -5.75 8.20
CA SER A 34 75.53 -4.44 7.54
C SER A 34 75.58 -4.52 6.00
N ILE A 35 76.47 -5.36 5.44
CA ILE A 35 76.52 -5.60 4.00
C ILE A 35 75.33 -6.45 3.56
N TYR A 36 74.95 -7.47 4.33
CA TYR A 36 73.80 -8.32 4.05
C TYR A 36 72.48 -7.57 4.26
N LEU A 37 72.30 -6.69 5.26
CA LEU A 37 71.09 -5.84 5.33
C LEU A 37 71.04 -4.85 4.17
N SER A 38 72.14 -4.23 3.76
CA SER A 38 72.10 -3.27 2.65
C SER A 38 71.82 -3.96 1.32
N HIS A 39 72.45 -5.11 1.02
CA HIS A 39 72.20 -5.85 -0.22
C HIS A 39 70.88 -6.62 -0.17
N SER A 40 70.48 -7.22 0.95
CA SER A 40 69.18 -7.90 1.06
C SER A 40 68.03 -6.90 1.09
N ILE A 41 68.15 -5.70 1.66
CA ILE A 41 67.11 -4.67 1.54
C ILE A 41 67.09 -4.10 0.13
N HIS A 42 68.22 -3.91 -0.56
CA HIS A 42 68.19 -3.41 -1.94
C HIS A 42 67.70 -4.46 -2.95
N ILE A 43 68.03 -5.74 -2.74
CA ILE A 43 67.56 -6.87 -3.56
C ILE A 43 66.13 -7.22 -3.19
N TYR A 44 65.74 -7.22 -1.91
CA TYR A 44 64.37 -7.43 -1.49
C TYR A 44 63.51 -6.23 -1.88
N LEU A 45 63.96 -4.98 -1.80
CA LEU A 45 63.20 -3.83 -2.27
C LEU A 45 63.20 -3.74 -3.80
N SER A 46 64.25 -4.15 -4.53
CA SER A 46 64.20 -4.16 -6.01
C SER A 46 63.44 -5.36 -6.57
N ILE A 47 63.51 -6.53 -5.94
CA ILE A 47 62.71 -7.71 -6.27
C ILE A 47 61.28 -7.55 -5.77
N TYR A 48 61.04 -7.04 -4.56
CA TYR A 48 59.69 -6.74 -4.08
C TYR A 48 59.12 -5.55 -4.84
N LEU A 49 59.84 -4.47 -5.14
CA LEU A 49 59.30 -3.40 -5.98
C LEU A 49 59.16 -3.85 -7.43
N SER A 50 60.03 -4.69 -8.01
CA SER A 50 59.83 -5.20 -9.38
C SER A 50 58.79 -6.30 -9.49
N ILE A 51 58.63 -7.18 -8.48
CA ILE A 51 57.55 -8.16 -8.36
C ILE A 51 56.25 -7.45 -7.98
N TYR A 52 56.26 -6.44 -7.12
CA TYR A 52 55.09 -5.66 -6.75
C TYR A 52 54.69 -4.73 -7.89
N LEU A 53 55.59 -4.02 -8.58
CA LEU A 53 55.26 -3.27 -9.80
C LEU A 53 54.86 -4.23 -10.93
N SER A 54 55.56 -5.36 -11.13
CA SER A 54 55.15 -6.31 -12.17
C SER A 54 53.85 -6.99 -11.81
N ILE A 55 53.51 -7.28 -10.55
CA ILE A 55 52.21 -7.78 -10.12
C ILE A 55 51.17 -6.65 -10.14
N TYR A 56 51.47 -5.39 -9.83
CA TYR A 56 50.49 -4.28 -9.90
C TYR A 56 50.30 -3.71 -11.31
N LEU A 57 51.25 -3.91 -12.23
CA LEU A 57 51.14 -3.60 -13.67
C LEU A 57 50.69 -4.81 -14.48
N SER A 58 50.99 -6.04 -14.05
CA SER A 58 50.47 -7.26 -14.66
C SER A 58 49.14 -7.71 -14.07
N ILE A 59 48.71 -7.34 -12.87
CA ILE A 59 47.34 -7.62 -12.41
C ILE A 59 46.33 -6.88 -13.29
N PRO A 60 46.50 -5.61 -13.72
CA PRO A 60 45.60 -5.00 -14.70
C PRO A 60 45.57 -5.75 -16.04
N VAL A 61 46.70 -6.33 -16.48
CA VAL A 61 46.82 -7.00 -17.79
C VAL A 61 46.44 -8.50 -17.74
N CYS A 62 46.71 -9.17 -16.62
CA CYS A 62 46.36 -10.56 -16.30
C CYS A 62 44.95 -10.67 -15.74
N SER A 63 44.42 -9.68 -15.01
CA SER A 63 42.98 -9.61 -14.69
C SER A 63 42.17 -9.35 -15.95
N PHE A 64 42.69 -8.58 -16.93
CA PHE A 64 42.11 -8.48 -18.27
C PHE A 64 42.17 -9.83 -19.02
N HIS A 65 43.29 -10.55 -18.97
CA HIS A 65 43.42 -11.87 -19.62
C HIS A 65 42.65 -13.01 -18.90
N ILE A 66 42.50 -12.98 -17.58
CA ILE A 66 41.70 -13.94 -16.81
C ILE A 66 40.20 -13.62 -16.95
N TYR A 67 39.84 -12.33 -17.08
CA TYR A 67 38.53 -11.85 -17.52
C TYR A 67 38.23 -12.22 -18.98
N LEU A 68 39.22 -12.38 -19.87
CA LEU A 68 38.98 -13.04 -21.15
C LEU A 68 38.87 -14.56 -20.99
N CYS A 69 39.74 -15.26 -20.28
CA CYS A 69 39.81 -16.73 -20.33
C CYS A 69 38.71 -17.49 -19.55
N SER A 70 38.27 -16.99 -18.40
CA SER A 70 37.19 -17.63 -17.60
C SER A 70 35.79 -17.23 -18.08
N PHE A 71 35.67 -16.00 -18.59
CA PHE A 71 34.49 -15.45 -19.25
C PHE A 71 34.36 -16.00 -20.69
N HIS A 72 35.47 -16.31 -21.39
CA HIS A 72 35.42 -16.79 -22.77
C HIS A 72 34.66 -18.10 -22.94
N ILE A 73 34.66 -19.06 -22.02
CA ILE A 73 34.04 -20.36 -22.36
C ILE A 73 32.52 -20.32 -22.21
N TYR A 74 31.97 -19.65 -21.20
CA TYR A 74 30.52 -19.56 -20.97
C TYR A 74 29.90 -18.37 -21.73
N LEU A 75 30.62 -17.23 -21.75
CA LEU A 75 30.22 -16.05 -22.50
C LEU A 75 30.52 -16.20 -24.00
N SER A 76 31.54 -16.93 -24.49
CA SER A 76 31.67 -17.09 -25.97
C SER A 76 30.50 -17.82 -26.59
N ILE A 77 29.77 -18.69 -25.86
CA ILE A 77 28.55 -19.33 -26.38
C ILE A 77 27.38 -18.38 -26.30
N TYR A 78 27.17 -17.78 -25.13
CA TYR A 78 26.01 -16.93 -24.87
C TYR A 78 26.12 -15.59 -25.60
N LEU A 79 27.28 -14.92 -25.52
CA LEU A 79 27.62 -13.69 -26.24
C LEU A 79 27.65 -13.95 -27.75
N SER A 80 28.30 -14.99 -28.31
CA SER A 80 28.30 -15.19 -29.78
C SER A 80 26.90 -15.43 -30.37
N ILE A 81 26.03 -16.14 -29.64
CA ILE A 81 24.65 -16.41 -30.03
C ILE A 81 23.78 -15.16 -29.84
N TYR A 82 23.90 -14.46 -28.71
CA TYR A 82 23.22 -13.20 -28.42
C TYR A 82 23.62 -12.08 -29.41
N LEU A 83 24.91 -12.00 -29.76
CA LEU A 83 25.43 -11.10 -30.79
C LEU A 83 24.96 -11.46 -32.19
N SER A 84 24.65 -12.73 -32.47
CA SER A 84 24.08 -13.11 -33.77
C SER A 84 22.66 -12.56 -33.98
N ILE A 85 21.97 -12.15 -32.90
CA ILE A 85 20.64 -11.53 -32.92
C ILE A 85 20.74 -10.01 -33.00
N TYR A 86 21.60 -9.42 -32.17
CA TYR A 86 21.64 -7.99 -31.93
C TYR A 86 22.63 -7.21 -32.81
N LEU A 87 23.65 -7.87 -33.38
CA LEU A 87 24.63 -7.24 -34.29
C LEU A 87 24.53 -7.72 -35.74
N LYS A 88 23.53 -8.52 -36.10
CA LYS A 88 23.16 -8.55 -37.52
C LYS A 88 22.43 -7.23 -37.77
N ASP A 89 22.97 -6.42 -38.68
CA ASP A 89 22.34 -5.25 -39.28
C ASP A 89 21.03 -5.65 -39.99
N TYR A 90 20.07 -6.21 -39.26
CA TYR A 90 18.71 -6.33 -39.69
C TYR A 90 18.06 -4.98 -39.43
N ARG A 91 18.37 -4.05 -40.32
CA ARG A 91 17.57 -2.83 -40.55
C ARG A 91 16.16 -3.25 -40.95
N ARG A 92 15.35 -3.71 -39.99
CA ARG A 92 13.91 -3.52 -40.09
C ARG A 92 13.63 -2.11 -39.62
N ASN A 93 12.74 -1.43 -40.32
CA ASN A 93 12.20 -0.14 -39.91
C ASN A 93 11.32 -0.37 -38.67
N THR A 94 11.92 -0.67 -37.52
CA THR A 94 11.21 -0.64 -36.25
C THR A 94 11.00 0.81 -35.87
N GLU A 95 9.75 1.20 -35.61
CA GLU A 95 9.49 2.56 -35.15
C GLU A 95 10.20 2.80 -33.81
N PRO A 96 10.93 3.92 -33.66
CA PRO A 96 11.54 4.25 -32.40
C PRO A 96 10.50 4.50 -31.29
N PRO A 97 10.89 4.35 -30.01
CA PRO A 97 10.05 4.77 -28.88
C PRO A 97 9.67 6.25 -28.99
N VAL A 98 8.44 6.60 -28.60
CA VAL A 98 7.92 7.98 -28.64
C VAL A 98 8.46 8.84 -27.49
N GLY A 99 8.25 10.16 -27.55
CA GLY A 99 8.65 11.08 -26.48
C GLY A 99 10.10 11.55 -26.55
N LEU A 100 10.80 11.56 -25.40
CA LEU A 100 12.20 12.00 -25.25
C LEU A 100 13.12 11.33 -26.26
N VAL A 101 13.00 10.02 -26.47
CA VAL A 101 13.84 9.26 -27.41
C VAL A 101 13.78 9.79 -28.86
N CYS A 102 12.68 10.44 -29.26
CA CYS A 102 12.55 11.07 -30.59
C CYS A 102 12.72 12.60 -30.57
N ASN A 103 12.55 13.24 -29.41
CA ASN A 103 12.49 14.69 -29.30
C ASN A 103 13.65 15.30 -28.49
N VAL A 104 14.63 14.48 -28.07
CA VAL A 104 15.87 14.98 -27.44
C VAL A 104 16.54 15.98 -28.37
N ASN A 105 16.66 17.21 -27.88
CA ASN A 105 17.40 18.27 -28.56
C ASN A 105 18.60 18.68 -27.70
N PRO A 106 19.79 18.08 -27.89
CA PRO A 106 20.93 18.37 -27.02
C PRO A 106 21.50 19.78 -27.20
N SER A 107 20.95 20.60 -28.12
CA SER A 107 21.57 21.83 -28.64
C SER A 107 22.96 21.58 -29.26
N ASN A 108 23.59 22.58 -29.87
CA ASN A 108 24.98 22.47 -30.35
C ASN A 108 26.00 22.30 -29.20
N SER A 109 25.56 22.27 -27.94
CA SER A 109 26.39 22.02 -26.77
C SER A 109 26.81 20.56 -26.65
N ASN A 110 28.08 20.32 -26.29
CA ASN A 110 28.58 18.99 -25.92
C ASN A 110 28.32 18.64 -24.46
N THR A 111 27.78 19.56 -23.66
CA THR A 111 27.42 19.31 -22.26
C THR A 111 25.90 19.31 -22.10
N SER A 112 25.36 18.38 -21.32
CA SER A 112 23.97 18.38 -20.85
C SER A 112 23.90 18.53 -19.34
N PHE A 113 22.93 19.30 -18.85
CA PHE A 113 22.68 19.52 -17.43
C PHE A 113 21.42 18.78 -17.02
N ILE A 114 21.48 18.04 -15.91
CA ILE A 114 20.36 17.27 -15.38
C ILE A 114 20.08 17.75 -13.96
N LEU A 115 18.82 18.14 -13.71
CA LEU A 115 18.31 18.41 -12.36
C LEU A 115 17.58 17.20 -11.85
N PHE A 116 17.90 16.82 -10.61
CA PHE A 116 17.29 15.70 -9.92
C PHE A 116 16.90 16.11 -8.50
N GLU A 117 15.62 16.01 -8.13
CA GLU A 117 15.15 16.45 -6.81
C GLU A 117 15.85 15.65 -5.69
N GLU A 118 16.34 16.34 -4.67
CA GLU A 118 17.03 15.73 -3.54
C GLU A 118 16.02 15.23 -2.49
N ASP A 119 16.14 13.96 -2.10
CA ASP A 119 15.47 13.41 -0.92
C ASP A 119 16.39 13.58 0.30
N PRO A 120 16.05 14.45 1.27
CA PRO A 120 16.91 14.71 2.42
C PRO A 120 16.99 13.52 3.40
N SER A 121 16.14 12.51 3.24
CA SER A 121 16.10 11.33 4.11
C SER A 121 17.10 10.23 3.72
N ILE A 122 17.76 10.35 2.57
CA ILE A 122 18.74 9.36 2.09
C ILE A 122 20.18 9.87 2.23
N LYS A 123 21.13 8.93 2.28
CA LYS A 123 22.56 9.28 2.19
C LYS A 123 22.85 9.96 0.83
N PRO A 124 23.57 11.10 0.81
CA PRO A 124 23.85 11.83 -0.42
C PRO A 124 24.49 10.96 -1.51
N ILE A 125 24.12 11.25 -2.76
CA ILE A 125 24.67 10.56 -3.93
C ILE A 125 25.97 11.25 -4.33
N ASP A 126 27.02 10.46 -4.55
CA ASP A 126 28.31 10.95 -5.02
C ASP A 126 28.50 10.70 -6.53
N TYR A 127 29.44 11.42 -7.11
CA TYR A 127 29.79 11.31 -8.52
C TYR A 127 30.45 9.97 -8.89
N ARG A 128 31.06 9.24 -7.95
CA ARG A 128 31.68 7.94 -8.24
C ARG A 128 30.58 6.92 -8.55
N GLU A 129 29.53 6.88 -7.73
CA GLU A 129 28.36 6.05 -7.95
C GLU A 129 27.61 6.49 -9.23
N LEU A 130 27.35 7.78 -9.42
CA LEU A 130 26.72 8.31 -10.65
C LEU A 130 27.51 7.89 -11.90
N HIS A 131 28.82 8.10 -11.92
CA HIS A 131 29.65 7.76 -13.07
C HIS A 131 29.74 6.25 -13.31
N GLN A 132 29.62 5.43 -12.27
CA GLN A 132 29.47 3.98 -12.42
C GLN A 132 28.16 3.62 -13.13
N LEU A 133 27.03 4.21 -12.73
CA LEU A 133 25.74 3.99 -13.41
C LEU A 133 25.79 4.45 -14.87
N VAL A 134 26.37 5.63 -15.15
CA VAL A 134 26.56 6.16 -16.51
C VAL A 134 27.39 5.18 -17.35
N ARG A 135 28.49 4.67 -16.83
CA ARG A 135 29.36 3.71 -17.52
C ARG A 135 28.64 2.41 -17.86
N GLU A 136 27.89 1.85 -16.93
CA GLU A 136 27.12 0.62 -17.13
C GLU A 136 26.03 0.80 -18.18
N LEU A 137 25.34 1.96 -18.17
CA LEU A 137 24.39 2.33 -19.22
C LEU A 137 25.06 2.53 -20.58
N MET A 138 26.26 3.12 -20.64
CA MET A 138 27.01 3.26 -21.89
C MET A 138 27.29 1.90 -22.51
N VAL A 139 27.78 0.93 -21.73
CA VAL A 139 28.04 -0.43 -22.18
C VAL A 139 26.74 -1.11 -22.64
N GLY A 140 25.68 -1.04 -21.84
CA GLY A 140 24.39 -1.62 -22.21
C GLY A 140 23.83 -1.04 -23.50
N ILE A 141 23.67 0.28 -23.58
CA ILE A 141 22.92 0.95 -24.65
C ILE A 141 23.74 1.10 -25.94
N TYR A 142 25.02 1.47 -25.85
CA TYR A 142 25.83 1.79 -27.04
C TYR A 142 26.57 0.57 -27.57
N LEU A 143 27.03 -0.35 -26.71
CA LEU A 143 27.78 -1.53 -27.15
C LEU A 143 26.88 -2.76 -27.36
N LEU A 144 25.96 -3.02 -26.43
CA LEU A 144 25.16 -4.26 -26.43
C LEU A 144 23.70 -4.07 -26.88
N ASN A 145 23.27 -2.82 -27.08
CA ASN A 145 21.89 -2.46 -27.41
C ASN A 145 20.85 -3.04 -26.42
N GLN A 146 21.19 -3.03 -25.14
CA GLN A 146 20.39 -3.49 -24.01
C GLN A 146 20.01 -2.32 -23.10
N THR A 147 18.85 -2.44 -22.47
CA THR A 147 18.36 -1.51 -21.44
C THR A 147 18.22 -2.24 -20.10
N PRO A 148 18.31 -1.54 -18.96
CA PRO A 148 18.21 -2.19 -17.66
C PRO A 148 16.83 -2.78 -17.42
N THR A 149 16.79 -4.06 -17.08
CA THR A 149 15.58 -4.81 -16.68
C THR A 149 15.97 -5.96 -15.78
N ILE A 150 15.05 -6.49 -14.99
CA ILE A 150 15.21 -7.79 -14.31
C ILE A 150 13.93 -8.61 -14.43
N SER A 151 14.07 -9.93 -14.51
CA SER A 151 12.97 -10.87 -14.29
C SER A 151 13.43 -11.98 -13.34
N LEU A 152 12.66 -12.27 -12.30
CA LEU A 152 12.83 -13.47 -11.49
C LEU A 152 11.95 -14.60 -12.02
N GLU A 153 12.55 -15.75 -12.27
CA GLU A 153 11.87 -16.92 -12.83
C GLU A 153 12.06 -18.17 -11.98
N SER A 154 11.00 -18.98 -11.82
CA SER A 154 11.07 -20.24 -11.08
C SER A 154 11.98 -21.26 -11.75
N ASN A 155 12.83 -21.90 -10.95
CA ASN A 155 13.49 -23.14 -11.29
C ASN A 155 12.64 -24.34 -10.86
N TYR A 156 12.98 -25.54 -11.33
CA TYR A 156 12.28 -26.77 -10.93
C TYR A 156 12.39 -27.07 -9.44
N ASP A 157 13.49 -26.68 -8.81
CA ASP A 157 13.73 -26.84 -7.37
C ASP A 157 13.05 -25.76 -6.52
N GLN A 158 12.18 -24.90 -7.09
CA GLN A 158 11.51 -23.74 -6.47
C GLN A 158 12.44 -22.58 -6.10
N THR A 159 13.74 -22.65 -6.41
CA THR A 159 14.62 -21.46 -6.36
C THR A 159 14.26 -20.49 -7.49
N SER A 160 14.66 -19.23 -7.37
CA SER A 160 14.43 -18.22 -8.43
C SER A 160 15.73 -17.89 -9.14
N THR A 161 15.75 -17.91 -10.46
CA THR A 161 16.86 -17.37 -11.26
C THR A 161 16.67 -15.87 -11.48
N CYS A 162 17.72 -15.08 -11.23
CA CYS A 162 17.77 -13.66 -11.55
C CYS A 162 18.17 -13.48 -13.02
N LYS A 163 17.21 -13.13 -13.88
CA LYS A 163 17.45 -12.89 -15.30
C LYS A 163 17.68 -11.41 -15.54
N LEU A 164 18.95 -11.04 -15.64
CA LEU A 164 19.40 -9.72 -16.07
C LEU A 164 19.84 -9.78 -17.54
N PRO A 165 19.75 -8.68 -18.30
CA PRO A 165 20.47 -8.56 -19.55
C PRO A 165 21.99 -8.68 -19.28
N PRO A 166 22.76 -9.35 -20.15
CA PRO A 166 24.20 -9.57 -19.95
C PRO A 166 25.01 -8.31 -19.63
N ALA A 167 24.62 -7.13 -20.13
CA ALA A 167 25.27 -5.86 -19.86
C ALA A 167 25.20 -5.43 -18.38
N TYR A 168 24.25 -5.96 -17.63
CA TYR A 168 23.96 -5.57 -16.26
C TYR A 168 24.23 -6.70 -15.25
N GLU A 169 24.79 -7.83 -15.69
CA GLU A 169 25.33 -8.85 -14.78
C GLU A 169 26.61 -8.34 -14.10
N ASN A 170 26.70 -8.49 -12.78
CA ASN A 170 27.81 -7.99 -11.96
C ASN A 170 28.04 -6.48 -12.11
N THR A 171 26.93 -5.72 -12.12
CA THR A 171 26.91 -4.26 -12.21
C THR A 171 26.17 -3.65 -11.03
N LYS A 172 26.42 -2.37 -10.73
CA LYS A 172 25.69 -1.62 -9.70
C LYS A 172 24.21 -1.52 -10.07
N ILE A 173 23.87 -1.25 -11.33
CA ILE A 173 22.49 -1.26 -11.83
C ILE A 173 21.84 -2.62 -11.60
N GLY A 174 22.53 -3.72 -11.90
CA GLY A 174 22.04 -5.07 -11.65
C GLY A 174 21.76 -5.34 -10.17
N GLN A 175 22.61 -4.87 -9.26
CA GLN A 175 22.39 -4.97 -7.81
C GLN A 175 21.14 -4.19 -7.38
N LEU A 176 20.98 -2.94 -7.85
CA LEU A 176 19.81 -2.11 -7.54
C LEU A 176 18.51 -2.80 -7.97
N LEU A 177 18.49 -3.36 -9.19
CA LEU A 177 17.34 -4.08 -9.73
C LEU A 177 17.00 -5.31 -8.89
N ILE A 178 18.00 -6.14 -8.53
CA ILE A 178 17.80 -7.33 -7.70
C ILE A 178 17.26 -6.96 -6.31
N GLU A 179 17.84 -5.96 -5.66
CA GLU A 179 17.49 -5.61 -4.28
C GLU A 179 16.07 -5.05 -4.16
N VAL A 180 15.66 -4.16 -5.06
CA VAL A 180 14.30 -3.60 -5.07
C VAL A 180 13.28 -4.68 -5.43
N ASP A 181 13.56 -5.48 -6.45
CA ASP A 181 12.66 -6.55 -6.90
C ASP A 181 12.48 -7.64 -5.82
N TYR A 182 13.56 -8.00 -5.13
CA TYR A 182 13.53 -8.92 -4.00
C TYR A 182 12.73 -8.36 -2.83
N MET A 183 12.95 -7.10 -2.43
CA MET A 183 12.20 -6.50 -1.33
C MET A 183 10.70 -6.43 -1.63
N MET A 184 10.32 -6.08 -2.86
CA MET A 184 8.92 -6.09 -3.32
C MET A 184 8.26 -7.45 -3.06
N LYS A 185 8.96 -8.54 -3.35
CA LYS A 185 8.49 -9.92 -3.16
C LYS A 185 8.55 -10.34 -1.69
N SER A 186 9.56 -9.90 -0.94
CA SER A 186 9.64 -10.12 0.50
C SER A 186 8.48 -9.48 1.26
N LEU A 187 8.07 -8.26 0.89
CA LEU A 187 6.89 -7.58 1.45
C LEU A 187 5.60 -8.34 1.13
N TRP A 188 5.46 -8.85 -0.10
CA TRP A 188 4.31 -9.68 -0.44
C TRP A 188 4.21 -10.93 0.45
N HIS A 189 5.34 -11.62 0.65
CA HIS A 189 5.39 -12.84 1.48
C HIS A 189 5.42 -12.56 2.99
N GLY A 190 5.70 -11.32 3.41
CA GLY A 190 5.91 -10.94 4.80
C GLY A 190 7.22 -11.45 5.42
N VAL A 191 8.17 -11.93 4.61
CA VAL A 191 9.43 -12.54 5.06
C VAL A 191 10.58 -12.08 4.18
N THR A 192 11.76 -11.86 4.77
CA THR A 192 12.99 -11.53 4.03
C THR A 192 14.18 -12.36 4.50
N LEU A 193 15.11 -12.65 3.58
CA LEU A 193 16.37 -13.30 3.88
C LEU A 193 17.53 -12.29 3.72
N PRO A 194 18.40 -12.12 4.74
CA PRO A 194 19.54 -11.21 4.68
C PRO A 194 20.47 -11.52 3.49
N LYS A 195 20.88 -10.48 2.76
CA LYS A 195 21.66 -10.60 1.52
C LYS A 195 22.92 -11.44 1.70
N GLU A 196 23.64 -11.24 2.80
CA GLU A 196 24.90 -11.90 3.13
C GLU A 196 24.73 -13.40 3.42
N LYS A 197 23.50 -13.83 3.71
CA LYS A 197 23.18 -15.22 4.10
C LYS A 197 22.44 -16.00 3.02
N ARG A 198 21.94 -15.38 1.95
CA ARG A 198 21.13 -16.04 0.90
C ARG A 198 21.82 -17.23 0.24
N GLN A 199 23.14 -17.18 0.06
CA GLN A 199 23.91 -18.32 -0.45
C GLN A 199 23.83 -19.54 0.50
N LYS A 200 23.93 -19.32 1.82
CA LYS A 200 23.77 -20.39 2.82
C LYS A 200 22.36 -20.97 2.80
N PHE A 201 21.34 -20.12 2.64
CA PHE A 201 19.95 -20.58 2.47
C PHE A 201 19.78 -21.46 1.22
N LEU A 202 20.39 -21.09 0.08
CA LEU A 202 20.37 -21.89 -1.15
C LEU A 202 21.03 -23.26 -0.98
N GLU A 203 22.21 -23.29 -0.36
CA GLU A 203 22.94 -24.54 -0.09
C GLU A 203 22.13 -25.49 0.79
N LYS A 204 21.51 -24.96 1.86
CA LYS A 204 20.64 -25.73 2.76
C LYS A 204 19.37 -26.21 2.07
N TRP A 205 18.72 -25.34 1.29
CA TRP A 205 17.54 -25.71 0.51
C TRP A 205 17.82 -26.90 -0.42
N ARG A 206 18.92 -26.88 -1.16
CA ARG A 206 19.28 -27.98 -2.07
C ARG A 206 19.65 -29.25 -1.33
N ALA A 207 20.39 -29.15 -0.23
CA ALA A 207 20.73 -30.30 0.62
C ALA A 207 19.49 -31.03 1.14
N SER A 208 18.43 -30.30 1.54
CA SER A 208 17.17 -30.91 1.99
C SER A 208 16.46 -31.71 0.88
N ARG A 209 16.54 -31.24 -0.38
CA ARG A 209 15.87 -31.86 -1.54
C ARG A 209 16.61 -33.05 -2.12
N ASP A 210 17.92 -33.15 -1.91
CA ASP A 210 18.72 -34.30 -2.30
C ASP A 210 18.59 -35.48 -1.32
N SER A 211 17.98 -35.26 -0.15
CA SER A 211 17.76 -36.31 0.84
C SER A 211 16.68 -37.31 0.40
N THR A 212 16.90 -38.60 0.62
CA THR A 212 15.98 -39.69 0.25
C THR A 212 14.71 -39.76 1.11
N LYS A 213 14.64 -38.95 2.18
CA LYS A 213 13.48 -38.84 3.08
C LYS A 213 12.84 -37.48 2.86
N ALA A 214 11.54 -37.45 2.55
CA ALA A 214 10.81 -36.20 2.46
C ALA A 214 10.81 -35.49 3.82
N GLU A 215 11.59 -34.42 3.96
CA GLU A 215 11.62 -33.61 5.18
C GLU A 215 10.30 -32.84 5.32
N SER A 216 9.76 -32.81 6.54
CA SER A 216 8.51 -32.08 6.83
C SER A 216 8.73 -30.57 6.70
N LEU A 217 7.68 -29.83 6.30
CA LEU A 217 7.74 -28.37 6.10
C LEU A 217 8.24 -27.60 7.33
N LYS A 218 7.80 -28.04 8.52
CA LYS A 218 8.21 -27.44 9.79
C LYS A 218 9.73 -27.57 10.01
N ALA A 219 10.36 -28.64 9.53
CA ALA A 219 11.80 -28.85 9.69
C ALA A 219 12.61 -27.79 8.90
N ILE A 220 12.29 -27.59 7.61
CA ILE A 220 12.98 -26.61 6.76
C ILE A 220 12.77 -25.19 7.30
N GLN A 221 11.55 -24.86 7.74
CA GLN A 221 11.26 -23.54 8.30
C GLN A 221 12.03 -23.28 9.62
N THR A 222 12.15 -24.31 10.47
CA THR A 222 12.95 -24.22 11.70
C THR A 222 14.43 -24.01 11.39
N GLU A 223 14.94 -24.68 10.36
CA GLU A 223 16.32 -24.47 9.90
C GLU A 223 16.53 -23.06 9.33
N PHE A 224 15.61 -22.55 8.51
CA PHE A 224 15.68 -21.19 7.97
C PHE A 224 15.63 -20.13 9.10
N ASN A 225 14.80 -20.35 10.13
CA ASN A 225 14.79 -19.52 11.32
C ASN A 225 16.15 -19.55 12.04
N SER A 226 16.79 -20.73 12.15
CA SER A 226 18.12 -20.85 12.78
C SER A 226 19.23 -20.11 12.04
N ILE A 227 19.13 -19.98 10.71
CA ILE A 227 20.08 -19.22 9.88
C ILE A 227 19.84 -17.71 10.04
N GLY A 228 18.62 -17.30 10.39
CA GLY A 228 18.21 -15.91 10.64
C GLY A 228 17.29 -15.34 9.58
N MET A 229 16.26 -16.10 9.18
CA MET A 229 15.13 -15.59 8.40
C MET A 229 14.35 -14.54 9.22
N ILE A 230 13.98 -13.42 8.59
CA ILE A 230 13.33 -12.28 9.26
C ILE A 230 11.87 -12.21 8.84
N ASP A 231 11.00 -12.06 9.83
CA ASP A 231 9.56 -11.87 9.66
C ASP A 231 9.24 -10.37 9.64
N LEU A 232 8.88 -9.86 8.46
CA LEU A 232 8.60 -8.44 8.24
C LEU A 232 7.28 -8.01 8.89
N THR A 233 6.39 -8.95 9.21
CA THR A 233 5.08 -8.62 9.81
C THR A 233 5.17 -8.21 11.28
N ASN A 234 6.31 -8.50 11.91
CA ASN A 234 6.63 -8.09 13.27
C ASN A 234 7.62 -6.92 13.32
N ASP A 235 8.10 -6.45 12.17
CA ASP A 235 8.97 -5.27 12.11
C ASP A 235 8.12 -4.01 12.35
N ALA A 236 8.50 -3.23 13.35
CA ALA A 236 7.79 -2.00 13.73
C ALA A 236 7.67 -1.01 12.55
N THR A 237 8.62 -1.04 11.62
CA THR A 237 8.63 -0.20 10.41
C THR A 237 7.40 -0.46 9.52
N PHE A 238 6.87 -1.68 9.50
CA PHE A 238 5.75 -2.08 8.64
C PHE A 238 4.44 -2.34 9.39
N ALA A 239 4.44 -2.18 10.73
CA ALA A 239 3.30 -2.54 11.59
C ALA A 239 1.99 -1.87 11.14
N GLU A 240 2.00 -0.55 10.93
CA GLU A 240 0.81 0.19 10.49
C GLU A 240 0.27 -0.29 9.14
N VAL A 241 1.17 -0.63 8.20
CA VAL A 241 0.78 -1.05 6.84
C VAL A 241 0.08 -2.40 6.89
N TYR A 242 0.62 -3.37 7.65
CA TYR A 242 0.00 -4.68 7.82
C TYR A 242 -1.25 -4.64 8.71
N GLU A 243 -1.36 -3.72 9.66
CA GLU A 243 -2.58 -3.54 10.47
C GLU A 243 -3.73 -2.97 9.64
N LYS A 244 -3.50 -1.90 8.86
CA LYS A 244 -4.49 -1.36 7.92
C LYS A 244 -4.97 -2.41 6.91
N ALA A 245 -4.08 -3.29 6.48
CA ALA A 245 -4.40 -4.37 5.56
C ALA A 245 -5.39 -5.41 6.12
N LYS A 246 -5.45 -5.61 7.45
CA LYS A 246 -6.38 -6.56 8.08
C LYS A 246 -7.83 -6.06 8.05
N TYR A 247 -8.04 -4.79 8.40
CA TYR A 247 -9.37 -4.17 8.45
C TYR A 247 -10.03 -4.06 7.08
N SER A 248 -9.23 -3.83 6.02
CA SER A 248 -9.74 -3.76 4.64
C SER A 248 -10.10 -5.13 4.05
N ALA A 249 -9.55 -6.23 4.57
CA ALA A 249 -9.86 -7.58 4.08
C ALA A 249 -11.19 -8.12 4.67
N THR A 250 -11.59 -7.63 5.83
CA THR A 250 -12.85 -8.00 6.50
C THR A 250 -14.08 -7.28 5.94
N SER A 251 -13.93 -6.12 5.29
CA SER A 251 -15.04 -5.38 4.70
C SER A 251 -15.46 -5.92 3.32
N THR A 252 -14.51 -6.45 2.55
CA THR A 252 -14.83 -7.16 1.30
C THR A 252 -15.22 -8.60 1.64
N LYS A 253 -16.51 -8.96 1.49
CA LYS A 253 -16.98 -10.37 1.37
C LYS A 253 -16.40 -11.03 0.10
N LEU A 254 -15.08 -11.02 -0.07
CA LEU A 254 -14.36 -11.74 -1.10
C LEU A 254 -14.31 -13.21 -0.68
N SER A 255 -15.39 -13.94 -0.97
CA SER A 255 -15.37 -15.40 -1.04
C SER A 255 -14.55 -15.82 -2.28
N VAL A 256 -13.32 -15.33 -2.41
CA VAL A 256 -12.39 -15.89 -3.40
C VAL A 256 -12.22 -17.34 -2.98
N ASP A 257 -12.61 -18.26 -3.86
CA ASP A 257 -12.31 -19.67 -3.66
C ASP A 257 -10.80 -19.79 -3.51
N ARG A 258 -10.34 -19.90 -2.26
CA ARG A 258 -8.91 -19.93 -1.93
C ARG A 258 -8.24 -21.04 -2.74
N ARG A 259 -8.96 -22.13 -3.06
CA ARG A 259 -8.49 -23.21 -3.94
C ARG A 259 -8.21 -22.76 -5.36
N ALA A 260 -9.11 -21.99 -5.98
CA ALA A 260 -8.88 -21.39 -7.30
C ALA A 260 -7.68 -20.44 -7.27
N PHE A 261 -7.54 -19.62 -6.23
CA PHE A 261 -6.38 -18.74 -6.05
C PHE A 261 -5.06 -19.53 -5.97
N TYR A 262 -5.02 -20.63 -5.22
CA TYR A 262 -3.83 -21.47 -5.12
C TYR A 262 -3.42 -22.07 -6.47
N LEU A 263 -4.39 -22.57 -7.25
CA LEU A 263 -4.12 -23.14 -8.57
C LEU A 263 -3.55 -22.12 -9.56
N LEU A 264 -3.86 -20.84 -9.36
CA LEU A 264 -3.41 -19.76 -10.23
C LEU A 264 -2.18 -19.01 -9.72
N SER A 265 -1.73 -19.30 -8.49
CA SER A 265 -0.64 -18.56 -7.83
C SER A 265 0.68 -18.54 -8.60
N ASP A 266 1.04 -19.65 -9.26
CA ASP A 266 2.23 -19.76 -10.11
C ASP A 266 2.18 -18.86 -11.37
N HIS A 267 1.00 -18.36 -11.72
CA HIS A 267 0.76 -17.48 -12.87
C HIS A 267 0.66 -16.00 -12.47
N ILE A 268 0.72 -15.69 -11.18
CA ILE A 268 0.69 -14.32 -10.66
C ILE A 268 2.11 -13.78 -10.61
N LEU A 269 2.32 -12.62 -11.23
CA LEU A 269 3.58 -11.91 -11.24
C LEU A 269 3.40 -10.48 -10.75
N LEU A 270 4.43 -9.92 -10.13
CA LEU A 270 4.54 -8.47 -9.89
C LEU A 270 5.54 -7.85 -10.84
N GLN A 271 5.10 -6.84 -11.57
CA GLN A 271 5.98 -6.00 -12.37
C GLN A 271 6.01 -4.58 -11.81
N MET A 272 7.21 -4.09 -11.52
CA MET A 272 7.46 -2.67 -11.36
C MET A 272 7.88 -2.05 -12.70
N ALA A 273 7.27 -0.93 -13.07
CA ALA A 273 7.69 -0.13 -14.22
C ALA A 273 8.11 1.26 -13.74
N PHE A 274 9.34 1.66 -14.04
CA PHE A 274 9.78 3.05 -13.89
C PHE A 274 9.42 3.84 -15.13
N ARG A 275 8.84 5.03 -14.95
CA ARG A 275 8.34 5.89 -16.01
C ARG A 275 8.62 7.36 -15.70
N GLN A 276 8.58 8.20 -16.72
CA GLN A 276 8.65 9.66 -16.55
C GLN A 276 7.23 10.22 -16.56
N GLU A 277 6.83 10.90 -15.48
CA GLU A 277 5.53 11.58 -15.41
C GLU A 277 5.50 12.76 -16.36
N THR A 278 6.53 13.60 -16.28
CA THR A 278 6.76 14.67 -17.24
C THR A 278 8.21 14.67 -17.70
N ILE A 279 8.45 15.31 -18.84
CA ILE A 279 9.79 15.53 -19.33
C ILE A 279 9.94 17.01 -19.58
N MET A 280 10.76 17.66 -18.77
CA MET A 280 10.99 19.09 -18.87
C MET A 280 12.35 19.37 -19.48
N GLN A 281 12.38 20.21 -20.51
CA GLN A 281 13.60 20.58 -21.21
C GLN A 281 13.67 22.08 -21.48
N TYR A 282 14.80 22.70 -21.15
CA TYR A 282 15.15 24.06 -21.58
C TYR A 282 16.59 24.08 -22.10
N LYS A 283 16.76 24.29 -23.41
CA LYS A 283 18.07 24.15 -24.09
C LYS A 283 18.66 22.75 -23.82
N ASN A 284 19.87 22.67 -23.26
CA ASN A 284 20.54 21.45 -22.83
C ASN A 284 20.34 21.11 -21.34
N LEU A 285 19.38 21.77 -20.66
CA LEU A 285 18.96 21.45 -19.30
C LEU A 285 17.73 20.53 -19.35
N PHE A 286 17.78 19.45 -18.58
CA PHE A 286 16.69 18.51 -18.39
C PHE A 286 16.34 18.40 -16.90
N VAL A 287 15.05 18.35 -16.58
CA VAL A 287 14.58 18.12 -15.21
C VAL A 287 13.94 16.75 -15.15
N LEU A 288 14.45 15.91 -14.25
CA LEU A 288 13.97 14.57 -14.02
C LEU A 288 12.67 14.62 -13.22
N ASP A 289 11.64 13.95 -13.73
CA ASP A 289 10.35 13.77 -13.07
C ASP A 289 9.89 12.32 -13.26
N ALA A 290 10.51 11.43 -12.49
CA ALA A 290 10.41 10.00 -12.64
C ALA A 290 9.68 9.40 -11.44
N ASP A 291 8.81 8.45 -11.72
CA ASP A 291 8.18 7.65 -10.70
C ASP A 291 8.07 6.19 -11.12
N TRP A 292 7.55 5.36 -10.23
CA TRP A 292 7.38 3.93 -10.46
C TRP A 292 5.97 3.47 -10.13
N ILE A 293 5.50 2.49 -10.88
CA ILE A 293 4.22 1.83 -10.63
C ILE A 293 4.45 0.33 -10.46
N ILE A 294 3.66 -0.30 -9.60
CA ILE A 294 3.64 -1.76 -9.46
C ILE A 294 2.30 -2.25 -10.02
N SER A 295 2.39 -3.25 -10.88
CA SER A 295 1.25 -3.93 -11.49
C SER A 295 1.32 -5.41 -11.19
N SER A 296 0.18 -6.02 -10.93
CA SER A 296 0.05 -7.47 -10.96
C SER A 296 -0.28 -7.93 -12.38
N ARG A 297 0.33 -9.03 -12.80
CA ARG A 297 0.12 -9.66 -14.11
C ARG A 297 -0.29 -11.10 -13.90
N MET A 298 -1.30 -11.55 -14.64
CA MET A 298 -1.68 -12.96 -14.72
C MET A 298 -1.27 -13.52 -16.08
N GLN A 299 -0.40 -14.53 -16.08
CA GLN A 299 0.05 -15.22 -17.30
C GLN A 299 -0.88 -16.38 -17.67
N LEU A 300 -2.13 -16.06 -17.95
CA LEU A 300 -3.17 -17.01 -18.34
C LEU A 300 -3.86 -16.51 -19.60
N ALA A 301 -4.32 -17.45 -20.42
CA ALA A 301 -5.10 -17.13 -21.59
C ALA A 301 -6.61 -17.20 -21.29
N ASP A 302 -7.43 -16.48 -22.05
CA ASP A 302 -8.88 -16.30 -21.81
C ASP A 302 -9.70 -17.58 -21.60
N HIS A 303 -9.28 -18.72 -22.16
CA HIS A 303 -9.98 -19.99 -21.97
C HIS A 303 -9.73 -20.63 -20.60
N GLN A 304 -8.82 -20.08 -19.79
CA GLN A 304 -8.38 -20.65 -18.51
C GLN A 304 -9.01 -19.94 -17.31
N VAL A 305 -9.48 -18.70 -17.47
CA VAL A 305 -10.08 -17.88 -16.40
C VAL A 305 -11.23 -17.07 -17.00
N ASP A 306 -12.44 -17.22 -16.46
CA ASP A 306 -13.58 -16.40 -16.86
C ASP A 306 -13.45 -14.97 -16.33
N LYS A 307 -14.29 -14.06 -16.85
CA LYS A 307 -14.19 -12.62 -16.57
C LYS A 307 -14.53 -12.28 -15.11
N ASP A 308 -15.50 -12.96 -14.51
CA ASP A 308 -15.93 -12.68 -13.13
C ASP A 308 -14.83 -13.11 -12.15
N THR A 309 -14.23 -14.27 -12.42
CA THR A 309 -13.03 -14.72 -11.70
C THR A 309 -11.92 -13.67 -11.84
N ALA A 310 -11.57 -13.25 -13.06
CA ALA A 310 -10.52 -12.25 -13.28
C ALA A 310 -10.75 -10.91 -12.54
N GLU A 311 -12.00 -10.44 -12.47
CA GLU A 311 -12.38 -9.24 -11.72
C GLU A 311 -12.14 -9.39 -10.21
N GLN A 312 -12.59 -10.50 -9.61
CA GLN A 312 -12.35 -10.79 -8.19
C GLN A 312 -10.85 -10.88 -7.86
N PHE A 313 -10.08 -11.51 -8.75
CA PHE A 313 -8.62 -11.57 -8.64
C PHE A 313 -7.99 -10.18 -8.72
N ASN A 314 -8.43 -9.31 -9.63
CA ASN A 314 -7.90 -7.96 -9.74
C ASN A 314 -8.07 -7.16 -8.46
N ILE A 315 -9.25 -7.21 -7.83
CA ILE A 315 -9.51 -6.53 -6.55
C ILE A 315 -8.55 -7.06 -5.47
N TYR A 316 -8.46 -8.38 -5.34
CA TYR A 316 -7.58 -9.01 -4.37
C TYR A 316 -6.12 -8.60 -4.59
N LEU A 317 -5.61 -8.68 -5.82
CA LEU A 317 -4.23 -8.32 -6.16
C LEU A 317 -3.95 -6.82 -5.93
N GLN A 318 -4.90 -5.94 -6.23
CA GLN A 318 -4.76 -4.49 -5.99
C GLN A 318 -4.53 -4.17 -4.51
N HIS A 319 -5.21 -4.87 -3.60
CA HIS A 319 -5.02 -4.70 -2.15
C HIS A 319 -3.56 -4.96 -1.75
N TYR A 320 -3.00 -6.11 -2.13
CA TYR A 320 -1.61 -6.44 -1.80
C TYR A 320 -0.59 -5.55 -2.50
N VAL A 321 -0.84 -5.18 -3.76
CA VAL A 321 0.00 -4.21 -4.45
C VAL A 321 0.01 -2.90 -3.66
N GLY A 322 -1.13 -2.45 -3.12
CA GLY A 322 -1.21 -1.29 -2.23
C GLY A 322 -0.32 -1.39 -0.99
N ILE A 323 -0.32 -2.55 -0.32
CA ILE A 323 0.57 -2.84 0.84
C ILE A 323 2.04 -2.69 0.44
N VAL A 324 2.43 -3.32 -0.67
CA VAL A 324 3.82 -3.32 -1.14
C VAL A 324 4.27 -1.91 -1.53
N VAL A 325 3.43 -1.16 -2.25
CA VAL A 325 3.69 0.24 -2.65
C VAL A 325 3.91 1.13 -1.42
N GLN A 326 3.06 1.00 -0.39
CA GLN A 326 3.18 1.79 0.84
C GLN A 326 4.41 1.40 1.68
N ALA A 327 4.77 0.12 1.72
CA ALA A 327 5.84 -0.39 2.56
C ALA A 327 7.25 -0.20 1.95
N LEU A 328 7.41 -0.31 0.62
CA LEU A 328 8.71 -0.21 -0.07
C LEU A 328 9.57 0.99 0.34
N PRO A 329 9.06 2.24 0.36
CA PRO A 329 9.87 3.40 0.71
C PRO A 329 10.16 3.52 2.22
N LEU A 330 9.55 2.71 3.09
CA LEU A 330 9.77 2.84 4.54
C LEU A 330 11.16 2.37 4.98
N LYS A 331 11.78 1.44 4.24
CA LYS A 331 13.15 0.98 4.50
C LYS A 331 14.18 1.90 3.82
N ALA A 332 15.06 2.51 4.61
CA ALA A 332 16.01 3.53 4.14
C ALA A 332 16.89 3.09 2.94
N ASP A 333 17.46 1.89 2.98
CA ASP A 333 18.30 1.38 1.88
C ASP A 333 17.50 1.20 0.58
N ILE A 334 16.27 0.72 0.68
CA ILE A 334 15.38 0.51 -0.46
C ILE A 334 14.88 1.84 -1.00
N ARG A 335 14.55 2.80 -0.14
CA ARG A 335 14.24 4.18 -0.53
C ARG A 335 15.37 4.78 -1.36
N ARG A 336 16.62 4.64 -0.89
CA ARG A 336 17.80 5.10 -1.63
C ARG A 336 17.94 4.40 -2.99
N ASN A 337 17.74 3.09 -3.05
CA ASN A 337 17.81 2.35 -4.31
C ASN A 337 16.71 2.78 -5.30
N LEU A 338 15.49 3.08 -4.82
CA LEU A 338 14.40 3.61 -5.64
C LEU A 338 14.78 4.98 -6.23
N VAL A 339 15.41 5.87 -5.44
CA VAL A 339 15.91 7.18 -5.92
C VAL A 339 16.97 6.99 -7.01
N LEU A 340 17.93 6.07 -6.85
CA LEU A 340 18.90 5.76 -7.89
C LEU A 340 18.27 5.16 -9.15
N LEU A 341 17.28 4.26 -8.99
CA LEU A 341 16.56 3.69 -10.13
C LEU A 341 15.72 4.74 -10.85
N LYS A 342 15.16 5.75 -10.17
CA LYS A 342 14.54 6.93 -10.81
C LYS A 342 15.54 7.64 -11.72
N LEU A 343 16.77 7.86 -11.26
CA LEU A 343 17.84 8.42 -12.09
C LEU A 343 18.19 7.52 -13.30
N VAL A 344 18.39 6.22 -13.07
CA VAL A 344 18.65 5.24 -14.16
C VAL A 344 17.51 5.21 -15.17
N SER A 345 16.26 5.33 -14.71
CA SER A 345 15.07 5.32 -15.56
C SER A 345 14.95 6.54 -16.47
N PHE A 346 15.48 7.70 -16.07
CA PHE A 346 15.58 8.88 -16.92
C PHE A 346 16.78 8.78 -17.88
N LEU A 347 17.94 8.38 -17.36
CA LEU A 347 19.17 8.27 -18.16
C LEU A 347 19.06 7.24 -19.28
N THR A 348 18.25 6.19 -19.11
CA THR A 348 18.05 5.14 -20.11
C THR A 348 17.45 5.69 -21.43
N PRO A 349 16.20 6.22 -21.47
CA PRO A 349 15.64 6.82 -22.68
C PRO A 349 16.43 8.06 -23.12
N PHE A 350 17.01 8.83 -22.19
CA PHE A 350 17.88 9.96 -22.53
C PHE A 350 19.09 9.51 -23.37
N PHE A 351 19.83 8.49 -22.94
CA PHE A 351 20.98 7.97 -23.68
C PHE A 351 20.59 7.27 -24.99
N VAL A 352 19.45 6.57 -25.03
CA VAL A 352 18.91 6.05 -26.30
C VAL A 352 18.63 7.21 -27.28
N GLY A 353 18.08 8.32 -26.80
CA GLY A 353 17.89 9.55 -27.60
C GLY A 353 19.22 10.19 -28.03
N MET A 354 20.17 10.36 -27.10
CA MET A 354 21.50 10.94 -27.39
C MET A 354 22.28 10.12 -28.44
N ARG A 355 22.18 8.79 -28.39
CA ARG A 355 22.77 7.89 -29.40
C ARG A 355 22.23 8.17 -30.80
N LYS A 356 20.93 8.47 -30.95
CA LYS A 356 20.36 8.88 -32.24
C LYS A 356 20.83 10.24 -32.71
N CYS A 357 21.09 11.15 -31.76
CA CYS A 357 21.74 12.43 -32.03
C CYS A 357 23.26 12.29 -32.26
N MET A 358 23.77 11.05 -32.35
CA MET A 358 25.19 10.74 -32.55
C MET A 358 26.10 11.32 -31.46
N LYS A 359 25.59 11.41 -30.23
CA LYS A 359 26.33 11.84 -29.05
C LYS A 359 26.53 10.68 -28.09
N ILE A 360 27.72 10.58 -27.48
CA ILE A 360 28.07 9.54 -26.51
C ILE A 360 28.82 10.18 -25.33
N PRO A 361 28.59 9.76 -24.07
CA PRO A 361 29.30 10.36 -22.94
C PRO A 361 30.83 10.16 -23.05
N VAL A 362 31.60 11.16 -22.64
CA VAL A 362 33.07 11.12 -22.71
C VAL A 362 33.63 10.20 -21.62
N LYS A 363 34.18 9.04 -22.02
CA LYS A 363 34.67 8.00 -21.10
C LYS A 363 35.77 8.51 -20.16
N ASP A 364 36.67 9.35 -20.65
CA ASP A 364 37.85 9.83 -19.91
C ASP A 364 37.51 10.93 -18.88
N ARG A 365 36.28 11.47 -18.93
CA ARG A 365 35.76 12.46 -17.96
C ARG A 365 34.92 11.80 -16.85
N LEU A 366 34.97 10.47 -16.73
CA LEU A 366 34.32 9.70 -15.66
C LEU A 366 35.33 9.26 -14.60
N LEU A 367 34.93 9.31 -13.32
CA LEU A 367 35.74 8.86 -12.18
C LEU A 367 36.05 7.35 -12.24
N ARG A 368 37.05 6.89 -11.45
CA ARG A 368 37.45 5.47 -11.38
C ARG A 368 36.26 4.52 -11.15
N HIS A 369 36.30 3.37 -11.83
CA HIS A 369 35.27 2.34 -11.70
C HIS A 369 35.34 1.62 -10.36
N TYR A 370 34.21 1.04 -9.96
CA TYR A 370 34.17 0.07 -8.87
C TYR A 370 34.92 -1.21 -9.25
N LEU A 371 35.43 -1.93 -8.26
CA LEU A 371 36.00 -3.26 -8.43
C LEU A 371 34.88 -4.27 -8.72
N VAL A 372 35.20 -5.34 -9.45
CA VAL A 372 34.21 -6.37 -9.82
C VAL A 372 33.53 -6.98 -8.59
N ASP A 373 34.29 -7.20 -7.52
CA ASP A 373 33.78 -7.74 -6.26
C ASP A 373 32.76 -6.80 -5.58
N GLU A 374 32.88 -5.48 -5.77
CA GLU A 374 31.92 -4.49 -5.26
C GLU A 374 30.59 -4.53 -6.01
N CYS A 375 30.59 -4.96 -7.28
CA CYS A 375 29.42 -4.97 -8.16
C CYS A 375 28.80 -6.35 -8.37
N ARG A 376 29.25 -7.39 -7.65
CA ARG A 376 28.75 -8.76 -7.83
C ARG A 376 27.22 -8.86 -7.65
N THR A 377 26.56 -9.52 -8.60
CA THR A 377 25.11 -9.76 -8.58
C THR A 377 24.77 -11.18 -8.17
N GLU A 378 23.63 -11.38 -7.53
CA GLU A 378 23.08 -12.70 -7.22
C GLU A 378 22.44 -13.31 -8.48
N SER A 379 22.92 -14.47 -8.92
CA SER A 379 22.35 -15.17 -10.09
C SER A 379 21.11 -16.00 -9.73
N GLU A 380 20.98 -16.39 -8.46
CA GLU A 380 19.89 -17.21 -7.94
C GLU A 380 19.50 -16.75 -6.53
N LEU A 381 18.22 -16.95 -6.19
CA LEU A 381 17.64 -16.62 -4.89
C LEU A 381 16.91 -17.83 -4.31
N PRO A 382 17.02 -18.07 -2.98
CA PRO A 382 16.27 -19.11 -2.30
C PRO A 382 14.76 -18.78 -2.25
N PRO A 383 13.87 -19.78 -2.08
CA PRO A 383 12.44 -19.54 -1.96
C PRO A 383 12.11 -18.74 -0.69
N LEU A 384 11.08 -17.90 -0.78
CA LEU A 384 10.50 -17.21 0.38
C LEU A 384 9.42 -18.12 1.00
N MET A 385 9.45 -18.27 2.32
CA MET A 385 8.58 -19.19 3.07
C MET A 385 7.75 -18.39 4.07
N SER A 386 6.44 -18.27 3.85
CA SER A 386 5.54 -17.64 4.81
C SER A 386 5.39 -18.48 6.09
N LYS A 387 5.14 -17.85 7.25
CA LYS A 387 4.78 -18.57 8.47
C LYS A 387 3.29 -18.89 8.47
N PRO A 388 2.86 -20.08 8.95
CA PRO A 388 1.44 -20.39 9.13
C PRO A 388 0.70 -19.34 9.98
N ASP A 389 1.41 -18.72 10.93
CA ASP A 389 0.88 -17.74 11.89
C ASP A 389 1.27 -16.28 11.57
N SER A 390 1.83 -15.97 10.39
CA SER A 390 2.22 -14.57 10.09
C SER A 390 0.99 -13.67 9.96
N LYS A 391 1.10 -12.41 10.40
CA LYS A 391 0.02 -11.42 10.25
C LYS A 391 -0.27 -11.07 8.78
N SER A 392 0.63 -11.43 7.85
CA SER A 392 0.45 -11.33 6.39
C SER A 392 -0.33 -12.51 5.78
N ALA A 393 -0.63 -13.56 6.57
CA ALA A 393 -1.21 -14.81 6.09
C ALA A 393 -2.72 -14.71 5.81
N SER A 394 -3.07 -14.02 4.73
CA SER A 394 -4.25 -14.43 3.93
C SER A 394 -3.85 -15.44 2.84
N TYR A 395 -2.55 -15.71 2.69
CA TYR A 395 -1.97 -16.69 1.77
C TYR A 395 -1.19 -17.77 2.54
N ASN A 396 -1.86 -18.87 2.90
CA ASN A 396 -1.20 -20.09 3.40
C ASN A 396 -1.22 -21.12 2.26
N SER A 397 -0.11 -21.29 1.54
CA SER A 397 -0.01 -22.15 0.34
C SER A 397 -0.01 -23.66 0.63
N GLY A 398 -0.36 -24.08 1.85
CA GLY A 398 -0.20 -25.48 2.25
C GLY A 398 1.26 -25.94 2.10
N ASN A 399 1.48 -27.10 1.48
CA ASN A 399 2.81 -27.75 1.40
C ASN A 399 3.73 -27.26 0.27
N HIS A 400 3.43 -26.14 -0.38
CA HIS A 400 4.15 -25.67 -1.57
C HIS A 400 4.86 -24.33 -1.32
N TYR A 401 6.19 -24.31 -1.44
CA TYR A 401 7.02 -23.10 -1.36
C TYR A 401 7.23 -22.49 -2.73
N HIS A 402 6.71 -21.30 -2.97
CA HIS A 402 6.87 -20.63 -4.25
C HIS A 402 7.25 -19.17 -4.02
N HIS A 403 8.26 -18.72 -4.75
CA HIS A 403 8.63 -17.32 -4.79
C HIS A 403 7.64 -16.61 -5.72
N LEU A 404 7.20 -15.40 -5.35
CA LEU A 404 6.42 -14.60 -6.30
C LEU A 404 7.36 -14.14 -7.41
N HIS A 405 6.96 -14.24 -8.66
CA HIS A 405 7.82 -13.94 -9.80
C HIS A 405 7.44 -12.60 -10.46
N GLY A 406 8.16 -12.21 -11.51
CA GLY A 406 7.96 -10.94 -12.21
C GLY A 406 9.25 -10.17 -12.33
N GLY A 407 9.23 -8.83 -12.26
CA GLY A 407 10.43 -8.06 -12.55
C GLY A 407 10.32 -6.54 -12.48
N ILE A 408 11.39 -5.88 -12.93
CA ILE A 408 11.46 -4.42 -13.09
C ILE A 408 11.76 -4.10 -14.56
N SER A 409 11.01 -3.15 -15.12
CA SER A 409 11.21 -2.60 -16.47
C SER A 409 11.31 -1.08 -16.43
N ILE A 410 11.97 -0.49 -17.42
CA ILE A 410 12.05 0.96 -17.62
C ILE A 410 11.26 1.29 -18.88
N ASP A 411 10.30 2.20 -18.76
CA ASP A 411 9.53 2.65 -19.91
C ASP A 411 10.37 3.58 -20.80
N LEU A 412 10.46 3.22 -22.08
CA LEU A 412 11.17 4.00 -23.09
C LEU A 412 10.22 4.96 -23.83
N ASN A 413 8.91 4.70 -23.78
CA ASN A 413 7.90 5.59 -24.34
C ASN A 413 7.57 6.64 -23.29
N THR A 414 7.78 7.89 -23.66
CA THR A 414 7.63 9.01 -22.73
C THR A 414 6.76 10.09 -23.35
N MET A 415 6.33 11.06 -22.56
CA MET A 415 5.69 12.26 -23.10
C MET A 415 6.69 13.10 -23.90
N LYS A 416 6.17 13.97 -24.77
CA LYS A 416 7.01 14.96 -25.46
C LYS A 416 7.56 15.97 -24.43
N PRO A 417 8.83 16.42 -24.57
CA PRO A 417 9.38 17.42 -23.68
C PRO A 417 8.57 18.72 -23.66
N ILE A 418 8.33 19.25 -22.46
CA ILE A 418 7.68 20.54 -22.20
C ILE A 418 8.66 21.53 -21.56
N ALA A 419 8.32 22.82 -21.51
CA ALA A 419 9.17 23.82 -20.85
C ALA A 419 9.14 23.66 -19.32
N PRO A 420 10.28 23.78 -18.61
CA PRO A 420 10.32 23.81 -17.15
C PRO A 420 9.63 25.06 -16.58
N LYS A 421 9.37 25.04 -15.26
CA LYS A 421 8.88 26.22 -14.51
C LYS A 421 9.81 27.43 -14.69
N LYS A 422 9.22 28.63 -14.63
CA LYS A 422 9.92 29.91 -14.84
C LYS A 422 11.14 30.08 -13.93
N ASP A 423 11.05 29.69 -12.66
CA ASP A 423 12.15 29.81 -11.69
C ASP A 423 13.38 28.97 -12.09
N ILE A 424 13.17 27.80 -12.69
CA ILE A 424 14.23 26.93 -13.20
C ILE A 424 14.90 27.57 -14.43
N ILE A 425 14.09 28.17 -15.31
CA ILE A 425 14.57 28.89 -16.49
C ILE A 425 15.43 30.10 -16.09
N GLU A 426 14.97 30.90 -15.11
CA GLU A 426 15.69 32.05 -14.57
C GLU A 426 17.00 31.63 -13.87
N SER A 427 17.01 30.45 -13.23
CA SER A 427 18.19 29.89 -12.55
C SER A 427 19.20 29.22 -13.49
N TYR A 428 18.93 29.10 -14.79
CA TYR A 428 19.73 28.32 -15.76
C TYR A 428 21.23 28.65 -15.73
N ASN A 429 21.61 29.93 -15.72
CA ASN A 429 23.02 30.33 -15.72
C ASN A 429 23.72 29.94 -14.41
N LYS A 430 23.03 30.06 -13.28
CA LYS A 430 23.54 29.65 -11.96
C LYS A 430 23.75 28.14 -11.90
N ILE A 431 22.77 27.36 -12.40
CA ILE A 431 22.85 25.90 -12.50
C ILE A 431 24.08 25.50 -13.31
N LYS A 432 24.25 26.08 -14.50
CA LYS A 432 25.38 25.82 -15.39
C LYS A 432 26.72 26.07 -14.70
N THR A 433 26.89 27.24 -14.08
CA THR A 433 28.13 27.62 -13.41
C THR A 433 28.44 26.68 -12.25
N THR A 434 27.44 26.34 -11.42
CA THR A 434 27.60 25.40 -10.30
C THR A 434 28.02 24.02 -10.77
N ALA A 435 27.33 23.48 -11.79
CA ALA A 435 27.60 22.14 -12.32
C ALA A 435 29.03 22.03 -12.87
N MET A 436 29.42 22.99 -13.73
CA MET A 436 30.71 23.00 -14.38
C MET A 436 31.86 23.23 -13.39
N ALA A 437 31.72 24.20 -12.49
CA ALA A 437 32.75 24.49 -11.49
C ALA A 437 33.05 23.27 -10.60
N HIS A 438 32.01 22.49 -10.28
CA HIS A 438 32.18 21.26 -9.51
C HIS A 438 32.82 20.14 -10.35
N LEU A 439 32.35 19.92 -11.58
CA LEU A 439 32.90 18.91 -12.49
C LEU A 439 34.40 19.16 -12.77
N ASP A 440 34.78 20.41 -13.05
CA ASP A 440 36.16 20.78 -13.33
C ASP A 440 37.06 20.68 -12.09
N LYS A 441 36.55 21.04 -10.91
CA LYS A 441 37.25 20.84 -9.63
C LYS A 441 37.56 19.36 -9.41
N MET A 442 36.58 18.50 -9.66
CA MET A 442 36.69 17.05 -9.45
C MET A 442 37.63 16.34 -10.43
N LEU A 443 37.68 16.80 -11.67
CA LEU A 443 38.54 16.23 -12.72
C LEU A 443 39.93 16.87 -12.78
N CYS A 444 40.25 17.76 -11.82
CA CYS A 444 41.54 18.41 -11.72
C CYS A 444 42.64 17.39 -11.35
N PRO A 445 43.75 17.30 -12.12
CA PRO A 445 44.83 16.32 -11.88
C PRO A 445 45.50 16.45 -10.51
N ASP A 446 45.51 17.66 -9.94
CA ASP A 446 46.29 18.02 -8.75
C ASP A 446 45.55 17.81 -7.42
N GLN A 447 44.28 17.38 -7.44
CA GLN A 447 43.52 17.10 -6.21
C GLN A 447 43.63 15.62 -5.80
N PRO A 448 43.91 15.32 -4.52
CA PRO A 448 43.76 13.96 -4.02
C PRO A 448 42.30 13.51 -4.21
N LEU A 449 42.09 12.28 -4.70
CA LEU A 449 40.76 11.68 -4.79
C LEU A 449 40.12 11.68 -3.40
N MET A 450 39.23 12.64 -3.16
CA MET A 450 38.44 12.70 -1.93
C MET A 450 37.44 11.55 -1.95
N ASP A 451 37.33 10.81 -0.84
CA ASP A 451 36.40 9.67 -0.73
C ASP A 451 34.92 10.09 -0.84
N ASN A 452 34.60 11.37 -0.66
CA ASN A 452 33.22 11.90 -0.69
C ASN A 452 33.05 13.06 -1.69
N ASN A 453 32.91 12.74 -2.97
CA ASN A 453 32.57 13.72 -4.02
C ASN A 453 31.06 13.83 -4.24
N VAL A 454 30.36 14.41 -3.27
CA VAL A 454 28.89 14.55 -3.28
C VAL A 454 28.45 15.47 -4.43
N ILE A 455 27.38 15.09 -5.14
CA ILE A 455 26.81 15.90 -6.22
C ILE A 455 26.32 17.25 -5.64
N PRO A 456 26.64 18.40 -6.26
CA PRO A 456 26.23 19.69 -5.72
C PRO A 456 24.71 19.84 -5.75
N VAL A 457 24.18 20.43 -4.69
CA VAL A 457 22.74 20.71 -4.54
C VAL A 457 22.48 22.19 -4.68
N GLN A 458 21.43 22.55 -5.41
CA GLN A 458 20.94 23.92 -5.54
C GLN A 458 19.47 24.01 -5.17
N GLU A 459 19.14 25.00 -4.34
CA GLU A 459 17.75 25.33 -4.00
C GLU A 459 17.15 26.28 -5.04
N ILE A 460 15.98 25.92 -5.57
CA ILE A 460 15.22 26.67 -6.58
C ILE A 460 13.74 26.61 -6.17
N ALA A 461 13.13 27.77 -5.93
CA ALA A 461 11.71 27.89 -5.56
C ALA A 461 11.27 26.97 -4.39
N GLY A 462 12.11 26.87 -3.35
CA GLY A 462 11.85 26.05 -2.15
C GLY A 462 12.06 24.54 -2.33
N LYS A 463 12.53 24.09 -3.50
CA LYS A 463 12.93 22.69 -3.75
C LYS A 463 14.44 22.59 -3.94
N ARG A 464 15.04 21.51 -3.41
CA ARG A 464 16.47 21.21 -3.53
C ARG A 464 16.71 20.22 -4.66
N TYR A 465 17.64 20.55 -5.55
CA TYR A 465 17.99 19.73 -6.71
C TYR A 465 19.48 19.40 -6.73
N TYR A 466 19.82 18.13 -6.90
CA TYR A 466 21.12 17.72 -7.42
C TYR A 466 21.33 18.30 -8.83
N VAL A 467 22.49 18.90 -9.04
CA VAL A 467 22.89 19.53 -10.29
C VAL A 467 24.01 18.72 -10.93
N ILE A 468 23.69 18.01 -12.01
CA ILE A 468 24.60 17.09 -12.70
C ILE A 468 25.01 17.68 -14.05
N ALA A 469 26.30 17.64 -14.36
CA ALA A 469 26.83 17.91 -15.70
C ALA A 469 27.35 16.62 -16.33
N LEU A 470 26.93 16.33 -17.57
CA LEU A 470 27.45 15.24 -18.39
C LEU A 470 28.00 15.79 -19.70
N GLU A 471 29.23 15.43 -20.03
CA GLU A 471 29.88 15.79 -21.28
C GLU A 471 29.80 14.66 -22.31
N PHE A 472 29.62 15.04 -23.57
CA PHE A 472 29.43 14.16 -24.71
C PHE A 472 30.40 14.50 -25.83
N GLU A 473 30.87 13.47 -26.51
CA GLU A 473 31.54 13.59 -27.81
C GLU A 473 30.57 13.25 -28.94
N THR A 474 30.80 13.82 -30.13
CA THR A 474 30.00 13.53 -31.33
C THR A 474 30.72 12.49 -32.17
N PHE A 475 30.01 11.44 -32.59
CA PHE A 475 30.52 10.42 -33.53
C PHE A 475 29.75 10.49 -34.86
N TYR A 476 30.25 9.90 -35.95
CA TYR A 476 29.60 9.96 -37.26
C TYR A 476 29.55 8.60 -37.90
N TYR A 477 28.38 8.15 -38.35
CA TYR A 477 28.28 6.88 -39.07
C TYR A 477 28.97 6.99 -40.45
N PRO A 478 29.79 6.01 -40.88
CA PRO A 478 30.01 4.68 -40.30
C PRO A 478 31.19 4.58 -39.30
N GLN A 479 31.81 5.69 -38.91
CA GLN A 479 32.88 5.73 -37.92
C GLN A 479 32.31 5.59 -36.49
N GLU A 480 32.43 4.39 -35.93
CA GLU A 480 32.14 4.14 -34.51
C GLU A 480 33.08 4.95 -33.59
N PRO A 481 32.65 5.29 -32.37
CA PRO A 481 33.52 5.93 -31.38
C PRO A 481 34.83 5.14 -31.19
N PRO A 482 35.97 5.82 -31.00
CA PRO A 482 37.28 5.17 -30.96
C PRO A 482 37.39 4.03 -29.94
N TRP A 483 36.71 4.15 -28.80
CA TRP A 483 36.70 3.13 -27.76
C TRP A 483 35.72 1.99 -28.02
N VAL A 484 34.71 2.17 -28.89
CA VAL A 484 33.68 1.16 -29.20
C VAL A 484 34.15 0.16 -30.26
N LYS A 485 34.91 0.65 -31.24
CA LYS A 485 35.41 -0.14 -32.38
C LYS A 485 36.23 -1.38 -31.97
N PRO A 486 37.20 -1.29 -31.02
CA PRO A 486 37.97 -2.47 -30.59
C PRO A 486 37.08 -3.59 -30.02
N TYR A 487 36.03 -3.22 -29.26
CA TYR A 487 35.07 -4.18 -28.75
C TYR A 487 34.26 -4.80 -29.89
N HIS A 488 33.75 -4.02 -30.84
CA HIS A 488 33.04 -4.55 -32.01
C HIS A 488 33.89 -5.53 -32.83
N ASP A 489 35.17 -5.23 -33.01
CA ASP A 489 36.12 -6.10 -33.70
C ASP A 489 36.32 -7.43 -32.94
N GLU A 490 36.47 -7.38 -31.62
CA GLU A 490 36.59 -8.56 -30.76
C GLU A 490 35.30 -9.40 -30.74
N LEU A 491 34.16 -8.72 -30.63
CA LEU A 491 32.82 -9.28 -30.69
C LEU A 491 32.58 -10.01 -32.03
N THR A 492 33.07 -9.46 -33.13
CA THR A 492 32.97 -10.08 -34.46
C THR A 492 33.84 -11.33 -34.58
N LYS A 493 35.03 -11.35 -33.98
CA LYS A 493 35.88 -12.56 -33.90
C LYS A 493 35.23 -13.68 -33.09
N LEU A 494 34.42 -13.37 -32.08
CA LEU A 494 33.70 -14.36 -31.27
C LEU A 494 32.53 -15.00 -32.02
N LYS A 495 31.89 -14.30 -32.97
CA LYS A 495 30.77 -14.84 -33.77
C LYS A 495 31.14 -16.05 -34.63
N SER A 496 32.39 -16.16 -35.08
CA SER A 496 32.81 -17.18 -36.05
C SER A 496 33.18 -18.54 -35.44
N LYS A 497 33.34 -18.64 -34.12
CA LYS A 497 33.74 -19.87 -33.44
C LYS A 497 32.52 -20.62 -32.91
N ARG A 498 32.24 -21.81 -33.45
CA ARG A 498 31.30 -22.77 -32.83
C ARG A 498 31.90 -23.26 -31.53
N PRO A 499 31.24 -23.08 -30.38
CA PRO A 499 31.66 -23.75 -29.17
C PRO A 499 31.33 -25.25 -29.30
N ALA A 500 32.27 -26.13 -28.94
CA ALA A 500 31.95 -27.54 -28.76
C ALA A 500 31.11 -27.70 -27.47
N GLY A 501 30.06 -28.55 -27.49
CA GLY A 501 29.27 -28.87 -26.29
C GLY A 501 28.00 -28.02 -26.01
N VAL A 502 27.59 -27.14 -26.93
CA VAL A 502 26.39 -26.27 -26.76
C VAL A 502 25.11 -27.07 -26.43
N GLU A 503 24.93 -28.25 -27.02
CA GLU A 503 23.76 -29.10 -26.76
C GLU A 503 23.72 -29.57 -25.30
N ASN A 504 24.86 -29.91 -24.70
CA ASN A 504 24.94 -30.31 -23.29
C ASN A 504 24.59 -29.14 -22.37
N CYS A 505 25.13 -27.95 -22.63
CA CYS A 505 24.79 -26.74 -21.86
C CYS A 505 23.30 -26.40 -21.95
N ILE A 506 22.69 -26.51 -23.14
CA ILE A 506 21.25 -26.29 -23.30
C ILE A 506 20.44 -27.34 -22.53
N GLN A 507 20.84 -28.61 -22.56
CA GLN A 507 20.17 -29.66 -21.78
C GLN A 507 20.28 -29.43 -20.27
N GLU A 508 21.40 -28.92 -19.77
CA GLU A 508 21.56 -28.55 -18.36
C GLU A 508 20.64 -27.39 -17.97
N VAL A 509 20.56 -26.35 -18.80
CA VAL A 509 19.63 -25.23 -18.59
C VAL A 509 18.19 -25.74 -18.57
N LEU A 510 17.80 -26.59 -19.52
CA LEU A 510 16.46 -27.20 -19.55
C LEU A 510 16.19 -28.05 -18.30
N ARG A 511 17.18 -28.80 -17.80
CA ARG A 511 17.08 -29.58 -16.56
C ARG A 511 16.89 -28.67 -15.34
N LYS A 512 17.60 -27.54 -15.27
CA LYS A 512 17.47 -26.55 -14.19
C LYS A 512 16.06 -25.96 -14.14
N TYR A 513 15.51 -25.52 -15.28
CA TYR A 513 14.20 -24.88 -15.33
C TYR A 513 13.03 -25.85 -15.20
N PHE A 514 13.13 -27.06 -15.77
CA PHE A 514 11.97 -27.96 -15.91
C PHE A 514 12.10 -29.30 -15.18
N GLY A 515 13.27 -29.60 -14.62
CA GLY A 515 13.56 -30.88 -13.98
C GLY A 515 13.83 -32.00 -14.98
N GLN A 516 14.41 -33.09 -14.49
CA GLN A 516 14.90 -34.17 -15.34
C GLN A 516 13.80 -34.84 -16.18
N LYS A 517 12.60 -35.04 -15.62
CA LYS A 517 11.47 -35.68 -16.32
C LYS A 517 10.95 -34.85 -17.50
N ARG A 518 10.77 -33.52 -17.33
CA ARG A 518 10.32 -32.64 -18.42
C ARG A 518 11.45 -32.35 -19.41
N ALA A 519 12.69 -32.21 -18.93
CA ALA A 519 13.87 -32.08 -19.78
C ALA A 519 14.07 -33.32 -20.69
N ALA A 520 13.75 -34.53 -20.22
CA ALA A 520 13.79 -35.73 -21.07
C ALA A 520 12.80 -35.67 -22.25
N LYS A 521 11.67 -34.96 -22.12
CA LYS A 521 10.69 -34.72 -23.21
C LYS A 521 11.19 -33.70 -24.23
N CYS A 522 12.25 -32.95 -23.92
CA CYS A 522 12.87 -31.97 -24.81
C CYS A 522 13.58 -32.57 -26.04
N LYS A 523 13.41 -33.86 -26.31
CA LYS A 523 13.73 -34.46 -27.61
C LYS A 523 12.77 -33.98 -28.71
N ASN A 524 11.54 -33.61 -28.36
CA ASN A 524 10.56 -33.07 -29.30
C ASN A 524 10.83 -31.57 -29.52
N THR A 525 11.24 -31.20 -30.75
CA THR A 525 11.57 -29.81 -31.12
C THR A 525 10.45 -28.82 -30.83
N GLN A 526 9.20 -29.15 -31.14
CA GLN A 526 8.04 -28.26 -30.92
C GLN A 526 7.82 -27.96 -29.44
N TYR A 527 7.94 -29.01 -28.62
CA TYR A 527 7.81 -28.89 -27.18
C TYR A 527 8.90 -27.97 -26.60
N VAL A 528 10.15 -28.11 -27.04
CA VAL A 528 11.26 -27.25 -26.57
C VAL A 528 11.11 -25.83 -27.04
N LEU A 529 10.75 -25.61 -28.31
CA LEU A 529 10.56 -24.26 -28.84
C LEU A 529 9.48 -23.52 -28.06
N ARG A 530 8.38 -24.20 -27.69
CA ARG A 530 7.34 -23.62 -26.83
C ARG A 530 7.86 -23.27 -25.43
N LEU A 531 8.56 -24.19 -24.76
CA LEU A 531 9.13 -23.93 -23.44
C LEU A 531 10.16 -22.78 -23.47
N ALA A 532 11.00 -22.75 -24.51
CA ALA A 532 11.97 -21.70 -24.71
C ALA A 532 11.29 -20.36 -25.04
N ALA A 533 10.17 -20.35 -25.75
CA ALA A 533 9.36 -19.15 -25.98
C ALA A 533 8.69 -18.63 -24.72
N GLN A 534 8.21 -19.51 -23.84
CA GLN A 534 7.61 -19.12 -22.55
C GLN A 534 8.68 -18.57 -21.58
N ARG A 535 9.83 -19.24 -21.46
CA ARG A 535 10.92 -18.84 -20.55
C ARG A 535 11.90 -17.82 -21.14
N GLY A 536 11.76 -17.47 -22.41
CA GLY A 536 12.72 -16.60 -23.11
C GLY A 536 14.13 -17.18 -23.13
N LEU A 537 14.27 -18.49 -23.34
CA LEU A 537 15.57 -19.18 -23.45
C LEU A 537 16.11 -18.99 -24.86
N VAL A 538 16.55 -17.77 -25.17
CA VAL A 538 16.99 -17.35 -26.50
C VAL A 538 18.00 -18.31 -27.15
N PRO A 539 19.07 -18.77 -26.46
CA PRO A 539 20.04 -19.68 -27.07
C PRO A 539 19.44 -21.06 -27.40
N ALA A 540 18.60 -21.58 -26.50
CA ALA A 540 17.91 -22.85 -26.72
C ALA A 540 16.97 -22.72 -27.93
N PHE A 541 16.18 -21.64 -27.98
CA PHE A 541 15.25 -21.38 -29.06
C PHE A 541 15.94 -21.36 -30.43
N GLN A 542 17.04 -20.60 -30.55
CA GLN A 542 17.80 -20.51 -31.80
C GLN A 542 18.46 -21.83 -32.19
N PHE A 543 19.04 -22.56 -31.23
CA PHE A 543 19.66 -23.86 -31.49
C PHE A 543 18.64 -24.85 -32.09
N TYR A 544 17.46 -24.95 -31.48
CA TYR A 544 16.41 -25.85 -31.95
C TYR A 544 15.73 -25.38 -33.24
N CYS A 545 15.61 -24.06 -33.47
CA CYS A 545 15.15 -23.53 -34.76
C CYS A 545 16.10 -23.90 -35.89
N ARG A 546 17.42 -23.75 -35.70
CA ARG A 546 18.44 -24.12 -36.72
C ARG A 546 18.50 -25.62 -36.98
N LYS A 547 18.28 -26.46 -35.96
CA LYS A 547 18.27 -27.93 -36.09
C LYS A 547 17.07 -28.44 -36.90
N SER A 548 15.99 -27.66 -37.00
CA SER A 548 14.79 -27.98 -37.78
C SER A 548 14.24 -26.74 -38.50
N PRO A 549 14.90 -26.29 -39.60
CA PRO A 549 14.70 -24.97 -40.19
C PRO A 549 13.40 -24.82 -41.03
N SER A 550 12.41 -25.70 -40.87
CA SER A 550 11.16 -25.54 -41.61
C SER A 550 10.33 -24.40 -40.99
N THR A 551 9.98 -23.37 -41.77
CA THR A 551 9.08 -22.28 -41.37
C THR A 551 7.70 -22.78 -40.91
N ARG A 552 7.28 -23.96 -41.40
CA ARG A 552 6.09 -24.71 -40.91
C ARG A 552 6.22 -25.15 -39.44
N SER A 553 7.44 -25.33 -38.93
CA SER A 553 7.69 -25.72 -37.55
C SER A 553 7.38 -24.56 -36.59
N VAL A 554 7.90 -23.36 -36.85
CA VAL A 554 7.73 -22.22 -35.94
C VAL A 554 6.34 -21.58 -35.99
N SER A 555 5.60 -21.80 -37.08
CA SER A 555 4.21 -21.33 -37.27
C SER A 555 3.14 -22.34 -36.84
N LYS A 556 3.54 -23.55 -36.40
CA LYS A 556 2.60 -24.58 -35.99
C LYS A 556 1.85 -24.16 -34.72
N LEU A 557 0.53 -24.39 -34.72
CA LEU A 557 -0.32 -24.19 -33.55
C LEU A 557 -0.28 -25.43 -32.64
N ASP A 558 -0.32 -25.19 -31.33
CA ASP A 558 -0.47 -26.27 -30.35
C ASP A 558 -1.92 -26.77 -30.26
N GLU A 559 -2.15 -27.76 -29.39
CA GLU A 559 -3.47 -28.39 -29.16
C GLU A 559 -4.55 -27.38 -28.75
N SER A 560 -4.16 -26.25 -28.17
CA SER A 560 -5.05 -25.17 -27.75
C SER A 560 -5.20 -24.07 -28.81
N GLY A 561 -4.57 -24.23 -29.97
CA GLY A 561 -4.63 -23.30 -31.10
C GLY A 561 -3.63 -22.13 -31.02
N TYR A 562 -2.67 -22.14 -30.09
CA TYR A 562 -1.70 -21.05 -29.92
C TYR A 562 -0.39 -21.34 -30.65
N SER A 563 0.19 -20.29 -31.24
CA SER A 563 1.53 -20.34 -31.84
C SER A 563 2.62 -19.97 -30.82
N LEU A 564 3.90 -20.20 -31.19
CA LEU A 564 5.05 -19.73 -30.41
C LEU A 564 5.04 -18.20 -30.19
N LEU A 565 4.50 -17.43 -31.14
CA LEU A 565 4.37 -15.98 -31.04
C LEU A 565 3.42 -15.57 -29.91
N HIS A 566 2.30 -16.28 -29.77
CA HIS A 566 1.36 -16.06 -28.67
C HIS A 566 2.00 -16.36 -27.31
N HIS A 567 2.71 -17.48 -27.20
CA HIS A 567 3.42 -17.84 -25.97
C HIS A 567 4.51 -16.82 -25.60
N ALA A 568 5.31 -16.37 -26.57
CA ALA A 568 6.34 -15.35 -26.35
C ALA A 568 5.73 -13.99 -25.93
N ALA A 569 4.62 -13.60 -26.54
CA ALA A 569 3.91 -12.36 -26.25
C ALA A 569 3.29 -12.35 -24.84
N MET A 570 2.61 -13.43 -24.45
CA MET A 570 2.03 -13.62 -23.12
C MET A 570 3.08 -13.60 -21.99
N ASN A 571 4.31 -14.04 -22.29
CA ASN A 571 5.39 -14.16 -21.32
C ASN A 571 6.42 -13.01 -21.41
N ASN A 572 6.09 -11.90 -22.06
CA ASN A 572 6.95 -10.72 -22.22
C ASN A 572 8.36 -11.03 -22.79
N ARG A 573 8.45 -11.78 -23.90
CA ARG A 573 9.72 -12.22 -24.51
C ARG A 573 10.00 -11.53 -25.86
N PRO A 574 10.36 -10.24 -25.89
CA PRO A 574 10.56 -9.48 -27.13
C PRO A 574 11.68 -10.07 -28.03
N GLU A 575 12.70 -10.71 -27.45
CA GLU A 575 13.78 -11.34 -28.23
C GLU A 575 13.28 -12.55 -29.02
N ILE A 576 12.43 -13.38 -28.40
CA ILE A 576 11.83 -14.53 -29.08
C ILE A 576 10.85 -14.05 -30.15
N ILE A 577 10.06 -13.01 -29.87
CA ILE A 577 9.18 -12.37 -30.87
C ILE A 577 10.00 -11.92 -32.07
N THR A 578 11.09 -11.20 -31.84
CA THR A 578 11.98 -10.71 -32.90
C THR A 578 12.53 -11.86 -33.75
N LEU A 579 12.96 -12.96 -33.12
CA LEU A 579 13.42 -14.17 -33.83
C LEU A 579 12.31 -14.82 -34.67
N LEU A 580 11.11 -14.95 -34.12
CA LEU A 580 9.96 -15.51 -34.85
C LEU A 580 9.60 -14.67 -36.08
N LEU A 581 9.61 -13.34 -35.93
CA LEU A 581 9.35 -12.42 -37.04
C LEU A 581 10.46 -12.48 -38.10
N GLN A 582 11.71 -12.76 -37.72
CA GLN A 582 12.83 -12.99 -38.66
C GLN A 582 12.64 -14.27 -39.47
N GLU A 583 12.08 -15.32 -38.86
CA GLU A 583 11.73 -16.59 -39.52
C GLU A 583 10.43 -16.49 -40.37
N GLY A 584 9.85 -15.29 -40.51
CA GLY A 584 8.70 -15.03 -41.38
C GLY A 584 7.34 -15.38 -40.78
N VAL A 585 7.23 -15.52 -39.45
CA VAL A 585 5.94 -15.68 -38.77
C VAL A 585 5.10 -14.41 -38.93
N ASP A 586 3.84 -14.56 -39.33
CA ASP A 586 2.89 -13.45 -39.39
C ASP A 586 2.66 -12.85 -37.99
N ILE A 587 2.94 -11.56 -37.85
CA ILE A 587 2.78 -10.81 -36.60
C ILE A 587 1.32 -10.73 -36.13
N ASN A 588 0.37 -10.81 -37.07
CA ASN A 588 -1.06 -10.74 -36.80
C ASN A 588 -1.72 -12.11 -36.74
N LEU A 589 -0.92 -13.19 -36.67
CA LEU A 589 -1.41 -14.56 -36.60
C LEU A 589 -2.42 -14.69 -35.46
N ARG A 590 -3.59 -15.20 -35.82
CA ARG A 590 -4.71 -15.47 -34.92
C ARG A 590 -4.56 -16.85 -34.30
N ARG A 591 -4.94 -16.97 -33.02
CA ARG A 591 -5.25 -18.27 -32.43
C ARG A 591 -6.40 -18.90 -33.22
N HIS A 592 -6.30 -20.18 -33.57
CA HIS A 592 -7.35 -20.89 -34.28
C HIS A 592 -7.64 -22.24 -33.61
N ASN A 593 -8.89 -22.49 -33.24
CA ASN A 593 -9.35 -23.81 -32.79
C ASN A 593 -10.53 -24.30 -33.65
N LEU A 594 -11.09 -25.47 -33.37
CA LEU A 594 -12.17 -26.09 -34.15
C LEU A 594 -13.47 -25.25 -34.22
N SER A 595 -13.59 -24.16 -33.43
CA SER A 595 -14.87 -23.46 -33.22
C SER A 595 -14.85 -21.93 -33.39
N SER A 596 -13.69 -21.26 -33.42
CA SER A 596 -13.59 -19.82 -33.67
C SER A 596 -12.15 -19.32 -33.91
N SER A 597 -12.02 -18.15 -34.56
CA SER A 597 -10.78 -17.37 -34.57
C SER A 597 -10.67 -16.60 -33.25
N GLY A 598 -9.60 -16.85 -32.49
CA GLY A 598 -9.35 -16.28 -31.17
C GLY A 598 -8.47 -15.02 -31.17
N PRO A 599 -7.82 -14.70 -30.04
CA PRO A 599 -6.97 -13.51 -29.92
C PRO A 599 -5.72 -13.60 -30.81
N ALA A 600 -5.13 -12.44 -31.11
CA ALA A 600 -3.76 -12.36 -31.65
C ALA A 600 -2.73 -12.18 -30.52
N ALA A 601 -1.46 -12.37 -30.83
CA ALA A 601 -0.36 -12.20 -29.87
C ALA A 601 -0.40 -10.85 -29.12
N LEU A 602 -0.79 -9.76 -29.80
CA LEU A 602 -0.91 -8.43 -29.18
C LEU A 602 -2.03 -8.35 -28.11
N HIS A 603 -3.12 -9.11 -28.25
CA HIS A 603 -4.18 -9.16 -27.24
C HIS A 603 -3.67 -9.79 -25.95
N LEU A 604 -3.00 -10.94 -26.07
CA LEU A 604 -2.42 -11.66 -24.92
C LEU A 604 -1.32 -10.84 -24.24
N ALA A 605 -0.47 -10.16 -25.03
CA ALA A 605 0.53 -9.26 -24.47
C ALA A 605 -0.12 -8.12 -23.67
N ALA A 606 -1.20 -7.53 -24.19
CA ALA A 606 -1.92 -6.46 -23.52
C ALA A 606 -2.67 -6.93 -22.27
N GLN A 607 -3.33 -8.09 -22.31
CA GLN A 607 -3.97 -8.74 -21.17
C GLN A 607 -2.99 -9.05 -20.04
N CYS A 608 -1.85 -9.67 -20.38
CA CYS A 608 -0.84 -10.05 -19.38
C CYS A 608 0.08 -8.89 -19.00
N GLY A 609 -0.19 -7.67 -19.49
CA GLY A 609 0.62 -6.48 -19.20
C GLY A 609 2.04 -6.53 -19.75
N SER A 610 2.35 -7.41 -20.69
CA SER A 610 3.70 -7.65 -21.23
C SER A 610 4.21 -6.47 -22.07
N LEU A 611 4.59 -5.38 -21.39
CA LEU A 611 4.92 -4.08 -21.98
C LEU A 611 6.02 -4.14 -23.04
N ASP A 612 7.08 -4.91 -22.81
CA ASP A 612 8.20 -5.02 -23.77
C ASP A 612 7.77 -5.81 -25.02
N ALA A 613 6.96 -6.85 -24.84
CA ALA A 613 6.34 -7.56 -25.95
C ALA A 613 5.36 -6.69 -26.74
N VAL A 614 4.51 -5.90 -26.07
CA VAL A 614 3.63 -4.91 -26.74
C VAL A 614 4.47 -3.92 -27.53
N THR A 615 5.49 -3.33 -26.91
CA THR A 615 6.39 -2.36 -27.56
C THR A 615 7.07 -2.98 -28.78
N CYS A 616 7.55 -4.22 -28.67
CA CYS A 616 8.18 -4.96 -29.77
C CYS A 616 7.19 -5.24 -30.91
N LEU A 617 5.99 -5.72 -30.61
CA LEU A 617 4.95 -6.03 -31.60
C LEU A 617 4.48 -4.77 -32.33
N VAL A 618 4.15 -3.72 -31.58
CA VAL A 618 3.70 -2.44 -32.14
C VAL A 618 4.82 -1.78 -32.96
N GLY A 619 6.06 -1.78 -32.45
CA GLY A 619 7.22 -1.27 -33.17
C GLY A 619 7.55 -2.03 -34.46
N ASN A 620 7.11 -3.29 -34.57
CA ASN A 620 7.17 -4.10 -35.81
C ASN A 620 5.85 -4.03 -36.62
N MET A 621 5.04 -2.99 -36.43
CA MET A 621 3.82 -2.70 -37.18
C MET A 621 2.71 -3.76 -37.03
N ALA A 622 2.57 -4.37 -35.84
CA ALA A 622 1.38 -5.17 -35.52
C ALA A 622 0.11 -4.32 -35.65
N LYS A 623 -0.98 -4.92 -36.16
CA LYS A 623 -2.27 -4.22 -36.25
C LYS A 623 -2.88 -4.09 -34.85
N ILE A 624 -3.00 -2.85 -34.39
CA ILE A 624 -3.42 -2.50 -33.02
C ILE A 624 -4.94 -2.41 -32.82
N ASN A 625 -5.72 -2.23 -33.89
CA ASN A 625 -7.18 -2.04 -33.86
C ASN A 625 -7.98 -3.32 -34.15
N VAL A 626 -7.32 -4.45 -33.97
CA VAL A 626 -7.84 -5.75 -34.33
C VAL A 626 -8.77 -6.26 -33.24
N ILE A 627 -9.87 -6.93 -33.63
CA ILE A 627 -10.83 -7.53 -32.69
C ILE A 627 -10.60 -9.03 -32.43
N ASP A 628 -10.88 -9.48 -31.21
CA ASP A 628 -10.97 -10.89 -30.79
C ASP A 628 -12.41 -11.43 -30.87
N HIS A 629 -12.63 -12.63 -30.33
CA HIS A 629 -13.95 -13.28 -30.31
C HIS A 629 -14.96 -12.62 -29.34
N ASN A 630 -14.49 -11.78 -28.41
CA ASN A 630 -15.32 -10.99 -27.50
C ASN A 630 -15.67 -9.62 -28.08
N GLY A 631 -15.20 -9.31 -29.30
CA GLY A 631 -15.30 -7.98 -29.87
C GLY A 631 -14.36 -6.96 -29.20
N TRP A 632 -13.33 -7.43 -28.49
CA TRP A 632 -12.35 -6.59 -27.82
C TRP A 632 -11.12 -6.39 -28.68
N THR A 633 -10.49 -5.25 -28.52
CA THR A 633 -9.18 -4.93 -29.10
C THR A 633 -8.13 -4.96 -28.00
N PRO A 634 -6.82 -4.94 -28.32
CA PRO A 634 -5.77 -4.96 -27.29
C PRO A 634 -5.89 -3.85 -26.23
N VAL A 635 -6.36 -2.66 -26.58
CA VAL A 635 -6.58 -1.57 -25.60
C VAL A 635 -7.71 -1.90 -24.62
N HIS A 636 -8.78 -2.56 -25.09
CA HIS A 636 -9.85 -3.05 -24.23
C HIS A 636 -9.36 -4.11 -23.24
N CYS A 637 -8.51 -5.05 -23.69
CA CYS A 637 -7.87 -6.03 -22.81
C CYS A 637 -7.01 -5.32 -21.74
N ALA A 638 -6.20 -4.35 -22.13
CA ALA A 638 -5.36 -3.61 -21.19
C ALA A 638 -6.19 -2.86 -20.13
N ALA A 639 -7.33 -2.28 -20.52
CA ALA A 639 -8.25 -1.59 -19.60
C ALA A 639 -8.91 -2.53 -18.59
N PHE A 640 -9.45 -3.65 -19.07
CA PHE A 640 -10.13 -4.63 -18.23
C PHE A 640 -9.16 -5.31 -17.24
N TYR A 641 -7.99 -5.75 -17.71
CA TYR A 641 -7.00 -6.48 -16.90
C TYR A 641 -6.02 -5.58 -16.12
N ASN A 642 -6.35 -4.30 -15.96
CA ASN A 642 -5.62 -3.35 -15.13
C ASN A 642 -4.16 -3.08 -15.57
N GLN A 643 -3.89 -3.00 -16.87
CA GLN A 643 -2.55 -2.86 -17.42
C GLN A 643 -2.26 -1.41 -17.87
N ALA A 644 -2.17 -0.51 -16.88
CA ALA A 644 -2.02 0.94 -17.08
C ALA A 644 -0.85 1.35 -18.00
N ALA A 645 0.33 0.73 -17.85
CA ALA A 645 1.48 1.03 -18.72
C ALA A 645 1.23 0.69 -20.19
N VAL A 646 0.49 -0.39 -20.46
CA VAL A 646 0.12 -0.78 -21.83
C VAL A 646 -0.93 0.18 -22.40
N LEU A 647 -1.88 0.65 -21.58
CA LEU A 647 -2.84 1.68 -21.98
C LEU A 647 -2.14 2.97 -22.37
N GLU A 648 -1.19 3.44 -21.56
CA GLU A 648 -0.40 4.64 -21.83
C GLU A 648 0.31 4.54 -23.18
N LEU A 649 0.94 3.39 -23.47
CA LEU A 649 1.58 3.15 -24.75
C LEU A 649 0.60 3.28 -25.92
N PHE A 650 -0.58 2.64 -25.85
CA PHE A 650 -1.58 2.73 -26.92
C PHE A 650 -2.11 4.15 -27.11
N LEU A 651 -2.42 4.86 -26.02
CA LEU A 651 -3.00 6.20 -26.05
C LEU A 651 -2.01 7.30 -26.44
N GLN A 652 -0.71 7.10 -26.16
CA GLN A 652 0.34 7.99 -26.65
C GLN A 652 0.55 7.87 -28.16
N ARG A 653 0.27 6.70 -28.75
CA ARG A 653 0.33 6.47 -30.19
C ARG A 653 -0.87 7.09 -30.91
N ASP A 654 -2.05 6.84 -30.38
CA ASP A 654 -3.31 7.34 -30.92
C ASP A 654 -4.33 7.54 -29.79
N LYS A 655 -4.75 8.79 -29.60
CA LYS A 655 -5.66 9.17 -28.53
C LYS A 655 -7.08 8.69 -28.76
N ASP A 656 -7.46 8.40 -30.01
CA ASP A 656 -8.81 7.94 -30.35
C ASP A 656 -9.11 6.57 -29.74
N PHE A 657 -8.06 5.83 -29.34
CA PHE A 657 -8.23 4.59 -28.58
C PHE A 657 -8.89 4.78 -27.22
N ALA A 658 -8.90 5.97 -26.63
CA ALA A 658 -9.61 6.24 -25.37
C ALA A 658 -11.12 6.07 -25.52
N GLU A 659 -11.65 6.37 -26.72
CA GLU A 659 -13.07 6.38 -27.04
C GLU A 659 -13.49 5.23 -27.96
N LEU A 660 -12.55 4.35 -28.30
CA LEU A 660 -12.84 3.18 -29.11
C LEU A 660 -13.84 2.30 -28.38
N LYS A 661 -14.98 2.01 -29.01
CA LYS A 661 -16.00 1.14 -28.43
C LYS A 661 -15.75 -0.32 -28.77
N THR A 662 -16.07 -1.21 -27.85
CA THR A 662 -16.09 -2.65 -28.10
C THR A 662 -17.06 -3.00 -29.24
N ALA A 663 -16.75 -4.07 -29.97
CA ALA A 663 -17.55 -4.50 -31.11
C ALA A 663 -18.79 -5.33 -30.71
N ASP A 664 -18.85 -5.81 -29.47
CA ASP A 664 -20.01 -6.51 -28.91
C ASP A 664 -21.23 -5.58 -28.72
N SER A 665 -22.33 -6.12 -28.18
CA SER A 665 -23.57 -5.37 -27.97
C SER A 665 -23.42 -4.28 -26.91
N SER A 666 -22.50 -4.43 -25.95
CA SER A 666 -22.36 -3.51 -24.82
C SER A 666 -21.81 -2.14 -25.22
N LYS A 667 -20.99 -2.08 -26.28
CA LYS A 667 -20.38 -0.85 -26.82
C LYS A 667 -19.59 -0.04 -25.78
N LEU A 668 -18.87 -0.74 -24.90
CA LEU A 668 -18.08 -0.14 -23.82
C LEU A 668 -16.82 0.53 -24.37
N THR A 669 -16.47 1.71 -23.84
CA THR A 669 -15.13 2.30 -24.02
C THR A 669 -14.13 1.65 -23.04
N PRO A 670 -12.82 1.83 -23.24
CA PRO A 670 -11.82 1.42 -22.24
C PRO A 670 -12.11 1.92 -20.83
N LEU A 671 -12.61 3.16 -20.67
CA LEU A 671 -12.95 3.70 -19.35
C LEU A 671 -14.09 2.91 -18.70
N LEU A 672 -15.13 2.61 -19.47
CA LEU A 672 -16.27 1.83 -18.99
C LEU A 672 -15.87 0.39 -18.66
N LEU A 673 -15.00 -0.25 -19.45
CA LEU A 673 -14.45 -1.58 -19.13
C LEU A 673 -13.60 -1.56 -17.85
N ALA A 674 -12.73 -0.57 -17.70
CA ALA A 674 -11.90 -0.44 -16.49
C ALA A 674 -12.77 -0.19 -15.24
N ALA A 675 -13.83 0.61 -15.38
CA ALA A 675 -14.81 0.86 -14.32
C ALA A 675 -15.63 -0.38 -13.97
N THR A 676 -15.97 -1.21 -14.97
CA THR A 676 -16.69 -2.50 -14.78
C THR A 676 -15.81 -3.55 -14.10
N ALA A 677 -14.50 -3.54 -14.35
CA ALA A 677 -13.56 -4.52 -13.80
C ALA A 677 -12.92 -4.10 -12.46
N GLY A 678 -13.24 -2.90 -11.96
CA GLY A 678 -12.63 -2.36 -10.74
C GLY A 678 -11.15 -2.00 -10.91
N SER A 679 -10.71 -1.80 -12.15
CA SER A 679 -9.32 -1.56 -12.55
C SER A 679 -8.90 -0.11 -12.29
N LEU A 680 -8.82 0.27 -11.01
CA LEU A 680 -8.57 1.64 -10.57
C LEU A 680 -7.33 2.30 -11.20
N PRO A 681 -6.14 1.67 -11.27
CA PRO A 681 -5.01 2.24 -12.00
C PRO A 681 -5.31 2.56 -13.47
N SER A 682 -6.07 1.71 -14.16
CA SER A 682 -6.47 1.96 -15.55
C SER A 682 -7.48 3.10 -15.67
N VAL A 683 -8.44 3.20 -14.74
CA VAL A 683 -9.36 4.36 -14.63
C VAL A 683 -8.58 5.65 -14.45
N LYS A 684 -7.62 5.69 -13.51
CA LYS A 684 -6.73 6.83 -13.26
C LYS A 684 -5.98 7.26 -14.52
N THR A 685 -5.35 6.30 -15.19
CA THR A 685 -4.58 6.55 -16.42
C THR A 685 -5.48 7.09 -17.54
N LEU A 686 -6.66 6.51 -17.76
CA LEU A 686 -7.59 6.95 -18.81
C LEU A 686 -8.09 8.36 -18.56
N ILE A 687 -8.47 8.68 -17.32
CA ILE A 687 -8.90 10.04 -16.93
C ILE A 687 -7.76 11.05 -17.07
N HIS A 688 -6.54 10.70 -16.62
CA HIS A 688 -5.36 11.54 -16.78
C HIS A 688 -5.03 11.83 -18.25
N LEU A 689 -5.33 10.88 -19.14
CA LEU A 689 -5.18 11.02 -20.58
C LEU A 689 -6.40 11.62 -21.28
N ASN A 690 -7.35 12.19 -20.52
CA ASN A 690 -8.56 12.89 -20.97
C ASN A 690 -9.58 12.00 -21.71
N ALA A 691 -9.75 10.74 -21.28
CA ALA A 691 -10.90 9.94 -21.69
C ALA A 691 -12.22 10.60 -21.26
N ASP A 692 -13.27 10.45 -22.06
CA ASP A 692 -14.60 11.01 -21.79
C ASP A 692 -15.26 10.28 -20.61
N VAL A 693 -15.28 10.95 -19.46
CA VAL A 693 -15.90 10.45 -18.22
C VAL A 693 -17.42 10.40 -18.29
N THR A 694 -18.04 11.08 -19.27
CA THR A 694 -19.49 11.12 -19.46
C THR A 694 -20.01 10.04 -20.41
N ALA A 695 -19.11 9.28 -21.03
CA ALA A 695 -19.48 8.19 -21.93
C ALA A 695 -20.40 7.18 -21.24
N CYS A 696 -21.38 6.68 -22.00
CA CYS A 696 -22.30 5.64 -21.57
C CYS A 696 -22.22 4.42 -22.48
N ASP A 697 -22.50 3.26 -21.90
CA ASP A 697 -22.70 2.01 -22.64
C ASP A 697 -24.02 2.01 -23.44
N SER A 698 -24.30 0.91 -24.14
CA SER A 698 -25.56 0.74 -24.88
C SER A 698 -26.83 0.79 -24.04
N SER A 699 -26.72 0.55 -22.72
CA SER A 699 -27.83 0.59 -21.76
C SER A 699 -27.99 1.97 -21.10
N GLY A 700 -27.11 2.92 -21.41
CA GLY A 700 -27.08 4.25 -20.82
C GLY A 700 -26.29 4.35 -19.51
N TYR A 701 -25.56 3.30 -19.10
CA TYR A 701 -24.74 3.31 -17.89
C TYR A 701 -23.37 3.92 -18.14
N ASN A 702 -23.00 4.90 -17.30
CA ASN A 702 -21.66 5.50 -17.28
C ASN A 702 -20.70 4.77 -16.32
N ALA A 703 -19.45 5.25 -16.23
CA ALA A 703 -18.42 4.66 -15.39
C ALA A 703 -18.82 4.57 -13.90
N VAL A 704 -19.52 5.58 -13.36
CA VAL A 704 -20.00 5.56 -11.97
C VAL A 704 -20.99 4.42 -11.79
N GLN A 705 -22.00 4.32 -12.65
CA GLN A 705 -23.05 3.31 -12.55
C GLN A 705 -22.48 1.90 -12.69
N LEU A 706 -21.59 1.66 -13.66
CA LEU A 706 -20.94 0.36 -13.85
C LEU A 706 -20.10 -0.04 -12.62
N SER A 707 -19.33 0.89 -12.04
CA SER A 707 -18.58 0.62 -10.81
C SER A 707 -19.49 0.34 -9.61
N VAL A 708 -20.63 1.02 -9.48
CA VAL A 708 -21.60 0.76 -8.42
C VAL A 708 -22.26 -0.61 -8.60
N LEU A 709 -22.69 -0.95 -9.82
CA LEU A 709 -23.32 -2.24 -10.14
C LEU A 709 -22.41 -3.43 -9.87
N ARG A 710 -21.09 -3.26 -9.98
CA ARG A 710 -20.06 -4.27 -9.69
C ARG A 710 -19.42 -4.11 -8.30
N SER A 711 -19.97 -3.25 -7.44
CA SER A 711 -19.50 -3.04 -6.05
C SER A 711 -18.03 -2.59 -5.96
N HIS A 712 -17.57 -1.78 -6.91
CA HIS A 712 -16.24 -1.21 -6.94
C HIS A 712 -16.21 0.20 -6.30
N THR A 713 -16.52 0.28 -5.00
CA THR A 713 -16.60 1.53 -4.25
C THR A 713 -15.29 2.33 -4.28
N HIS A 714 -14.14 1.67 -4.40
CA HIS A 714 -12.83 2.32 -4.55
C HIS A 714 -12.69 3.12 -5.86
N VAL A 715 -13.32 2.66 -6.95
CA VAL A 715 -13.37 3.42 -8.22
C VAL A 715 -14.33 4.61 -8.07
N VAL A 716 -15.51 4.41 -7.48
CA VAL A 716 -16.49 5.49 -7.22
C VAL A 716 -15.85 6.59 -6.36
N ARG A 717 -15.11 6.22 -5.33
CA ARG A 717 -14.36 7.16 -4.49
C ARG A 717 -13.34 7.97 -5.28
N TYR A 718 -12.60 7.34 -6.19
CA TYR A 718 -11.66 8.09 -7.02
C TYR A 718 -12.39 9.06 -7.96
N LEU A 719 -13.50 8.64 -8.56
CA LEU A 719 -14.34 9.51 -9.39
C LEU A 719 -14.91 10.71 -8.60
N LEU A 720 -15.24 10.53 -7.32
CA LEU A 720 -15.62 11.62 -6.41
C LEU A 720 -14.48 12.62 -6.18
N GLN A 721 -13.22 12.17 -6.13
CA GLN A 721 -12.05 13.03 -5.93
C GLN A 721 -11.64 13.81 -7.18
N CYS A 722 -12.04 13.36 -8.37
CA CYS A 722 -11.73 14.05 -9.62
C CYS A 722 -12.47 15.39 -9.78
N ASP A 723 -13.46 15.69 -8.93
CA ASP A 723 -14.27 16.92 -8.90
C ASP A 723 -14.64 17.45 -10.31
N SER A 724 -15.10 16.54 -11.17
CA SER A 724 -15.52 16.89 -12.52
C SER A 724 -16.98 17.37 -12.48
N PRO A 725 -17.26 18.64 -12.84
CA PRO A 725 -18.64 19.15 -12.83
C PRO A 725 -19.54 18.43 -13.84
N GLN A 726 -18.94 17.78 -14.84
CA GLN A 726 -19.65 16.98 -15.84
C GLN A 726 -20.13 15.64 -15.28
N LEU A 727 -19.40 15.08 -14.31
CA LEU A 727 -19.69 13.79 -13.70
C LEU A 727 -20.26 14.03 -12.29
N GLN A 728 -21.55 14.32 -12.20
CA GLN A 728 -22.26 14.57 -10.93
C GLN A 728 -22.47 13.26 -10.14
N VAL A 729 -21.40 12.67 -9.63
CA VAL A 729 -21.39 11.32 -9.00
C VAL A 729 -22.47 11.17 -7.93
N TRP A 730 -22.60 12.13 -7.01
CA TRP A 730 -23.62 12.09 -5.97
C TRP A 730 -25.04 12.08 -6.53
N ARG A 731 -25.31 12.91 -7.54
CA ARG A 731 -26.60 12.93 -8.23
C ARG A 731 -26.89 11.61 -8.93
N ILE A 732 -25.88 11.01 -9.57
CA ILE A 732 -26.00 9.71 -10.21
C ILE A 732 -26.35 8.63 -9.18
N LEU A 733 -25.67 8.60 -8.03
CA LEU A 733 -25.96 7.66 -6.95
C LEU A 733 -27.40 7.81 -6.45
N VAL A 734 -27.87 9.05 -6.22
CA VAL A 734 -29.25 9.32 -5.81
C VAL A 734 -30.26 8.91 -6.90
N GLN A 735 -29.96 9.16 -8.18
CA GLN A 735 -30.79 8.70 -9.29
C GLN A 735 -30.89 7.18 -9.34
N MET A 736 -29.79 6.46 -9.06
CA MET A 736 -29.81 4.99 -8.99
C MET A 736 -30.73 4.46 -7.87
N LEU A 737 -30.84 5.15 -6.73
CA LEU A 737 -31.80 4.81 -5.67
C LEU A 737 -33.27 4.96 -6.11
N GLN A 738 -33.52 5.76 -7.14
CA GLN A 738 -34.87 6.06 -7.64
C GLN A 738 -35.30 5.16 -8.81
N ILE A 739 -34.38 4.37 -9.39
CA ILE A 739 -34.68 3.45 -10.50
C ILE A 739 -35.56 2.29 -10.00
N ASN A 740 -36.50 1.81 -10.82
CA ASN A 740 -37.43 0.75 -10.44
C ASN A 740 -36.78 -0.64 -10.25
N ASP A 741 -35.55 -0.81 -10.69
CA ASP A 741 -34.77 -2.05 -10.55
C ASP A 741 -34.22 -2.21 -9.13
N PHE A 742 -34.64 -3.28 -8.45
CA PHE A 742 -34.22 -3.61 -7.08
C PHE A 742 -32.72 -3.89 -6.97
N THR A 743 -32.11 -4.46 -8.01
CA THR A 743 -30.67 -4.76 -8.01
C THR A 743 -29.86 -3.48 -8.06
N VAL A 744 -30.25 -2.53 -8.93
CA VAL A 744 -29.60 -1.22 -9.06
C VAL A 744 -29.72 -0.41 -7.77
N LYS A 745 -30.91 -0.40 -7.16
CA LYS A 745 -31.15 0.22 -5.84
C LYS A 745 -30.25 -0.38 -4.77
N GLY A 746 -30.17 -1.71 -4.71
CA GLY A 746 -29.34 -2.43 -3.76
C GLY A 746 -27.85 -2.12 -3.90
N CYS A 747 -27.34 -2.07 -5.13
CA CYS A 747 -25.96 -1.68 -5.38
C CYS A 747 -25.68 -0.22 -4.96
N ALA A 748 -26.59 0.70 -5.28
CA ALA A 748 -26.43 2.11 -4.95
C ALA A 748 -26.46 2.38 -3.44
N VAL A 749 -27.41 1.78 -2.71
CA VAL A 749 -27.52 2.00 -1.26
C VAL A 749 -26.36 1.37 -0.49
N ARG A 750 -25.86 0.19 -0.91
CA ARG A 750 -24.63 -0.41 -0.37
C ARG A 750 -23.39 0.45 -0.64
N CYS A 751 -23.28 1.02 -1.84
CA CYS A 751 -22.18 1.92 -2.15
C CYS A 751 -22.22 3.19 -1.26
N LEU A 752 -23.40 3.75 -0.99
CA LEU A 752 -23.56 4.87 -0.06
C LEU A 752 -23.21 4.49 1.38
N GLU A 753 -23.61 3.29 1.82
CA GLU A 753 -23.25 2.75 3.13
C GLU A 753 -21.72 2.67 3.28
N ASP A 754 -21.05 1.97 2.35
CA ASP A 754 -19.58 1.84 2.35
C ASP A 754 -18.87 3.21 2.40
N LEU A 755 -19.36 4.17 1.60
CA LEU A 755 -18.79 5.52 1.53
C LEU A 755 -18.98 6.29 2.83
N ILE A 756 -20.14 6.23 3.47
CA ILE A 756 -20.43 6.98 4.69
C ILE A 756 -19.73 6.40 5.91
N TRP A 757 -19.66 5.07 6.04
CA TRP A 757 -18.92 4.43 7.12
C TRP A 757 -17.41 4.68 7.01
N SER A 758 -16.88 4.75 5.78
CA SER A 758 -15.47 5.05 5.56
C SER A 758 -15.14 6.55 5.63
N TYR A 759 -16.09 7.41 5.26
CA TYR A 759 -15.92 8.86 5.13
C TYR A 759 -17.19 9.60 5.62
N PRO A 760 -17.36 9.76 6.94
CA PRO A 760 -18.56 10.39 7.51
C PRO A 760 -18.83 11.80 6.97
N GLN A 761 -17.79 12.54 6.55
CA GLN A 761 -17.91 13.88 5.97
C GLN A 761 -18.77 13.96 4.69
N TYR A 762 -19.06 12.83 4.03
CA TYR A 762 -19.86 12.81 2.81
C TYR A 762 -21.36 13.04 3.01
N TRP A 763 -21.84 13.13 4.27
CA TRP A 763 -23.24 13.44 4.57
C TRP A 763 -23.73 14.72 3.86
N HIS A 764 -22.88 15.76 3.78
CA HIS A 764 -23.22 17.02 3.13
C HIS A 764 -23.58 16.84 1.65
N ALA A 765 -22.82 16.00 0.95
CA ALA A 765 -23.01 15.78 -0.47
C ALA A 765 -24.22 14.88 -0.78
N ILE A 766 -24.51 13.91 0.10
CA ILE A 766 -25.76 13.13 0.04
C ILE A 766 -26.96 14.06 0.25
N TYR A 767 -26.88 14.99 1.20
CA TYR A 767 -27.92 15.98 1.44
C TYR A 767 -28.13 16.89 0.22
N GLU A 768 -27.07 17.52 -0.30
CA GLU A 768 -27.15 18.46 -1.43
C GLU A 768 -27.65 17.83 -2.73
N SER A 769 -27.38 16.53 -2.93
CA SER A 769 -27.84 15.79 -4.12
C SER A 769 -29.28 15.26 -4.02
N GLY A 770 -29.99 15.53 -2.92
CA GLY A 770 -31.37 15.06 -2.71
C GLY A 770 -31.44 13.59 -2.27
N GLY A 771 -30.41 13.09 -1.59
CA GLY A 771 -30.35 11.71 -1.11
C GLY A 771 -31.31 11.41 0.04
N ILE A 772 -31.65 12.39 0.89
CA ILE A 772 -32.50 12.16 2.06
C ILE A 772 -33.91 11.69 1.67
N PRO A 773 -34.65 12.35 0.75
CA PRO A 773 -35.94 11.85 0.29
C PRO A 773 -35.85 10.48 -0.41
N ALA A 774 -34.76 10.22 -1.13
CA ALA A 774 -34.56 8.93 -1.81
C ALA A 774 -34.39 7.78 -0.80
N LEU A 775 -33.56 7.98 0.23
CA LEU A 775 -33.37 7.03 1.33
C LEU A 775 -34.66 6.82 2.13
N ALA A 776 -35.40 7.89 2.43
CA ALA A 776 -36.69 7.80 3.12
C ALA A 776 -37.73 6.98 2.33
N ASN A 777 -37.71 7.05 0.99
CA ASN A 777 -38.56 6.21 0.15
C ASN A 777 -38.15 4.73 0.16
N LEU A 778 -36.86 4.42 0.34
CA LEU A 778 -36.42 3.02 0.49
C LEU A 778 -36.94 2.39 1.79
N LEU A 779 -37.05 3.16 2.88
CA LEU A 779 -37.65 2.68 4.14
C LEU A 779 -39.12 2.22 4.00
N LYS A 780 -39.82 2.68 2.96
CA LYS A 780 -41.22 2.32 2.67
C LYS A 780 -41.35 1.00 1.91
N MET A 781 -40.25 0.41 1.45
CA MET A 781 -40.27 -0.83 0.67
C MET A 781 -40.51 -2.06 1.57
N GLU A 782 -41.00 -3.14 0.96
CA GLU A 782 -41.19 -4.45 1.60
C GLU A 782 -39.90 -5.31 1.59
N ASN A 783 -38.78 -4.76 1.10
CA ASN A 783 -37.50 -5.46 1.05
C ASN A 783 -36.66 -5.10 2.28
N ASP A 784 -36.67 -5.99 3.26
CA ASP A 784 -35.98 -5.85 4.53
C ASP A 784 -34.47 -5.60 4.41
N GLU A 785 -33.79 -6.21 3.43
CA GLU A 785 -32.36 -6.00 3.21
C GLU A 785 -32.08 -4.55 2.81
N LEU A 786 -32.85 -4.02 1.85
CA LEU A 786 -32.71 -2.63 1.40
C LEU A 786 -33.11 -1.63 2.49
N VAL A 787 -34.16 -1.95 3.26
CA VAL A 787 -34.59 -1.12 4.39
C VAL A 787 -33.50 -1.07 5.45
N SER A 788 -32.88 -2.20 5.81
CA SER A 788 -31.80 -2.25 6.78
C SER A 788 -30.60 -1.40 6.36
N ILE A 789 -30.17 -1.51 5.09
CA ILE A 789 -29.05 -0.71 4.57
C ILE A 789 -29.42 0.78 4.45
N ALA A 790 -30.64 1.12 4.02
CA ALA A 790 -31.09 2.51 3.99
C ALA A 790 -31.16 3.13 5.40
N ALA A 791 -31.65 2.35 6.38
CA ALA A 791 -31.64 2.73 7.80
C ALA A 791 -30.21 2.87 8.32
N SER A 792 -29.27 2.04 7.88
CA SER A 792 -27.83 2.17 8.20
C SER A 792 -27.26 3.51 7.77
N VAL A 793 -27.48 3.89 6.51
CA VAL A 793 -27.03 5.17 5.97
C VAL A 793 -27.67 6.33 6.74
N LEU A 794 -28.99 6.32 6.90
CA LEU A 794 -29.73 7.39 7.59
C LEU A 794 -29.33 7.51 9.06
N CYS A 795 -29.24 6.41 9.79
CA CYS A 795 -28.79 6.37 11.19
C CYS A 795 -27.43 7.06 11.34
N LYS A 796 -26.51 6.87 10.39
CA LYS A 796 -25.18 7.48 10.48
C LYS A 796 -25.16 8.99 10.18
N ILE A 797 -26.08 9.50 9.35
CA ILE A 797 -26.10 10.91 8.93
C ILE A 797 -27.15 11.77 9.65
N CYS A 798 -28.10 11.15 10.36
CA CYS A 798 -29.22 11.82 11.02
C CYS A 798 -28.79 12.62 12.27
N GLU A 799 -27.54 12.52 12.73
CA GLU A 799 -26.99 13.39 13.78
C GLU A 799 -26.91 14.88 13.34
N HIS A 800 -26.95 15.15 12.04
CA HIS A 800 -26.80 16.50 11.50
C HIS A 800 -28.13 17.22 11.32
N LYS A 801 -28.24 18.43 11.88
CA LYS A 801 -29.46 19.25 11.86
C LYS A 801 -30.11 19.43 10.47
N LYS A 802 -29.32 19.68 9.44
CA LYS A 802 -29.83 19.83 8.05
C LYS A 802 -30.49 18.55 7.52
N VAL A 803 -29.91 17.40 7.86
CA VAL A 803 -30.45 16.09 7.48
C VAL A 803 -31.76 15.84 8.23
N GLN A 804 -31.80 16.13 9.53
CA GLN A 804 -33.02 16.02 10.35
C GLN A 804 -34.17 16.89 9.79
N GLU A 805 -33.87 18.12 9.38
CA GLU A 805 -34.85 19.04 8.77
C GLU A 805 -35.40 18.47 7.46
N ALA A 806 -34.53 18.08 6.52
CA ALA A 806 -34.96 17.49 5.25
C ALA A 806 -35.68 16.14 5.43
N LEU A 807 -35.27 15.32 6.38
CA LEU A 807 -35.93 14.06 6.67
C LEU A 807 -37.33 14.33 7.26
N SER A 808 -37.48 15.33 8.13
CA SER A 808 -38.78 15.73 8.71
C SER A 808 -39.78 16.21 7.64
N GLU A 809 -39.32 16.90 6.59
CA GLU A 809 -40.17 17.35 5.47
C GLU A 809 -40.84 16.19 4.71
N VAL A 810 -40.21 15.01 4.67
CA VAL A 810 -40.74 13.82 4.00
C VAL A 810 -41.73 13.03 4.88
N GLN A 811 -41.98 13.51 6.11
CA GLN A 811 -42.89 12.91 7.09
C GLN A 811 -42.66 11.39 7.28
N PRO A 812 -41.47 10.98 7.76
CA PRO A 812 -41.07 9.58 7.81
C PRO A 812 -41.71 8.83 8.98
N GLY A 813 -42.30 9.54 9.95
CA GLY A 813 -42.72 8.97 11.23
C GLY A 813 -43.63 7.75 11.12
N PRO A 814 -44.70 7.71 10.30
CA PRO A 814 -45.52 6.49 10.15
C PRO A 814 -44.72 5.30 9.61
N THR A 815 -43.72 5.56 8.76
CA THR A 815 -42.85 4.51 8.21
C THR A 815 -41.87 4.01 9.27
N LEU A 816 -41.24 4.93 10.01
CA LEU A 816 -40.30 4.59 11.09
C LEU A 816 -41.01 3.78 12.19
N ILE A 817 -42.21 4.21 12.61
CA ILE A 817 -42.99 3.53 13.65
C ILE A 817 -43.37 2.11 13.20
N ARG A 818 -43.78 1.93 11.94
CA ARG A 818 -44.00 0.58 11.37
C ARG A 818 -42.74 -0.30 11.43
N LEU A 819 -41.57 0.29 11.17
CA LEU A 819 -40.30 -0.44 11.17
C LEU A 819 -39.78 -0.80 12.57
N LEU A 820 -40.23 -0.11 13.62
CA LEU A 820 -39.98 -0.55 15.01
C LEU A 820 -40.59 -1.93 15.29
N SER A 821 -41.66 -2.32 14.59
CA SER A 821 -42.26 -3.65 14.70
C SER A 821 -41.70 -4.67 13.69
N SER A 822 -40.58 -4.36 13.03
CA SER A 822 -39.91 -5.28 12.10
C SER A 822 -39.42 -6.54 12.81
N PRO A 823 -39.42 -7.73 12.17
CA PRO A 823 -38.82 -8.94 12.75
C PRO A 823 -37.28 -8.92 12.78
N ILE A 824 -36.64 -7.85 12.33
CA ILE A 824 -35.17 -7.75 12.22
C ILE A 824 -34.65 -6.71 13.21
N ASP A 825 -33.87 -7.19 14.18
CA ASP A 825 -33.31 -6.41 15.29
C ASP A 825 -32.45 -5.23 14.80
N ASP A 826 -31.64 -5.44 13.75
CA ASP A 826 -30.83 -4.38 13.13
C ASP A 826 -31.68 -3.20 12.65
N ILE A 827 -32.87 -3.48 12.10
CA ILE A 827 -33.80 -2.43 11.63
C ILE A 827 -34.37 -1.70 12.83
N GLN A 828 -34.82 -2.42 13.85
CA GLN A 828 -35.37 -1.84 15.09
C GLN A 828 -34.37 -0.89 15.75
N ALA A 829 -33.13 -1.35 15.98
CA ALA A 829 -32.07 -0.58 16.61
C ALA A 829 -31.74 0.71 15.83
N ARG A 830 -31.54 0.61 14.50
CA ARG A 830 -31.21 1.76 13.65
C ARG A 830 -32.36 2.76 13.57
N VAL A 831 -33.60 2.29 13.52
CA VAL A 831 -34.79 3.15 13.48
C VAL A 831 -35.01 3.87 14.81
N ALA A 832 -34.76 3.22 15.95
CA ALA A 832 -34.79 3.88 17.25
C ALA A 832 -33.78 5.05 17.33
N ILE A 833 -32.56 4.87 16.77
CA ILE A 833 -31.57 5.97 16.66
C ILE A 833 -32.09 7.11 15.78
N ILE A 834 -32.63 6.81 14.59
CA ILE A 834 -33.18 7.84 13.68
C ILE A 834 -34.30 8.63 14.36
N ILE A 835 -35.19 7.95 15.08
CA ILE A 835 -36.29 8.59 15.85
C ILE A 835 -35.72 9.50 16.95
N SER A 836 -34.73 9.01 17.71
CA SER A 836 -34.02 9.78 18.73
C SER A 836 -33.41 11.06 18.15
N ASP A 837 -32.70 10.94 17.04
CA ASP A 837 -32.07 12.08 16.37
C ASP A 837 -33.09 13.11 15.87
N LEU A 838 -34.19 12.66 15.25
CA LEU A 838 -35.27 13.54 14.79
C LEU A 838 -35.95 14.30 15.94
N ALA A 839 -36.17 13.61 17.06
CA ALA A 839 -36.75 14.17 18.27
C ALA A 839 -35.83 15.22 18.93
N SER A 840 -34.51 15.10 18.76
CA SER A 840 -33.53 16.04 19.36
C SER A 840 -33.52 17.45 18.75
N ASN A 841 -34.04 17.63 17.53
CA ASN A 841 -33.90 18.87 16.76
C ASN A 841 -34.84 19.99 17.20
N LYS A 842 -36.14 19.67 17.30
CA LYS A 842 -37.23 20.60 17.58
C LYS A 842 -38.25 19.91 18.46
N GLU A 843 -38.75 20.61 19.48
CA GLU A 843 -39.81 20.12 20.37
C GLU A 843 -41.06 19.66 19.58
N GLN A 844 -41.40 20.38 18.50
CA GLN A 844 -42.50 19.99 17.60
C GLN A 844 -42.30 18.58 16.99
N ASN A 845 -41.06 18.15 16.75
CA ASN A 845 -40.80 16.81 16.23
C ASN A 845 -41.09 15.74 17.29
N GLN A 846 -40.80 16.00 18.57
CA GLN A 846 -41.15 15.09 19.67
C GLN A 846 -42.67 14.88 19.73
N VAL A 847 -43.44 15.98 19.66
CA VAL A 847 -44.91 15.94 19.67
C VAL A 847 -45.44 15.21 18.44
N ASN A 848 -44.97 15.56 17.25
CA ASN A 848 -45.44 14.93 16.01
C ASN A 848 -45.15 13.41 15.97
N LEU A 849 -44.00 12.97 16.47
CA LEU A 849 -43.66 11.55 16.53
C LEU A 849 -44.51 10.81 17.58
N ALA A 850 -44.75 11.43 18.74
CA ALA A 850 -45.64 10.90 19.77
C ALA A 850 -47.08 10.76 19.25
N ASP A 851 -47.65 11.81 18.65
CA ASP A 851 -49.00 11.82 18.05
C ASP A 851 -49.18 10.72 16.98
N GLN A 852 -48.09 10.28 16.35
CA GLN A 852 -48.10 9.22 15.34
C GLN A 852 -47.97 7.80 15.92
N GLY A 853 -47.79 7.68 17.24
CA GLY A 853 -47.69 6.40 17.95
C GLY A 853 -46.26 5.90 18.18
N ALA A 854 -45.25 6.77 18.17
CA ALA A 854 -43.86 6.35 18.43
C ALA A 854 -43.65 5.83 19.86
N ILE A 855 -44.33 6.42 20.85
CA ILE A 855 -44.16 6.05 22.28
C ILE A 855 -44.64 4.63 22.55
N PRO A 856 -45.89 4.23 22.19
CA PRO A 856 -46.33 2.84 22.36
C PRO A 856 -45.42 1.83 21.63
N ALA A 857 -44.96 2.17 20.41
CA ALA A 857 -44.09 1.28 19.63
C ALA A 857 -42.71 1.09 20.27
N LEU A 858 -42.12 2.16 20.81
CA LEU A 858 -40.85 2.08 21.55
C LEU A 858 -41.00 1.33 22.87
N VAL A 859 -42.10 1.54 23.60
CA VAL A 859 -42.34 0.83 24.86
C VAL A 859 -42.48 -0.67 24.62
N ASN A 860 -43.16 -1.10 23.55
CA ASN A 860 -43.23 -2.52 23.19
C ASN A 860 -41.85 -3.14 22.89
N LEU A 861 -40.89 -2.36 22.37
CA LEU A 861 -39.53 -2.84 22.09
C LEU A 861 -38.68 -3.04 23.36
N LEU A 862 -39.14 -2.57 24.52
CA LEU A 862 -38.48 -2.86 25.80
C LEU A 862 -38.58 -4.35 26.18
N GLU A 863 -39.43 -5.14 25.51
CA GLU A 863 -39.50 -6.60 25.70
C GLU A 863 -38.45 -7.37 24.86
N SER A 864 -37.61 -6.68 24.08
CA SER A 864 -36.60 -7.32 23.22
C SER A 864 -35.50 -8.02 24.03
N GLU A 865 -35.05 -9.18 23.56
CA GLU A 865 -33.90 -9.90 24.14
C GLU A 865 -32.54 -9.35 23.64
N VAL A 866 -32.54 -8.43 22.67
CA VAL A 866 -31.32 -7.88 22.06
C VAL A 866 -30.90 -6.58 22.73
N GLU A 867 -29.76 -6.60 23.41
CA GLU A 867 -29.24 -5.47 24.19
C GLU A 867 -29.09 -4.17 23.38
N ASP A 868 -28.60 -4.25 22.14
CA ASP A 868 -28.47 -3.09 21.24
C ASP A 868 -29.83 -2.45 20.90
N VAL A 869 -30.88 -3.27 20.72
CA VAL A 869 -32.24 -2.77 20.49
C VAL A 869 -32.76 -2.08 21.73
N LEU A 870 -32.61 -2.71 22.90
CA LEU A 870 -33.02 -2.15 24.19
C LEU A 870 -32.34 -0.80 24.46
N LEU A 871 -31.01 -0.75 24.33
CA LEU A 871 -30.23 0.45 24.59
C LEU A 871 -30.67 1.63 23.70
N ASN A 872 -30.83 1.39 22.40
CA ASN A 872 -31.25 2.42 21.47
C ASN A 872 -32.70 2.85 21.70
N THR A 873 -33.57 1.90 22.05
CA THR A 873 -34.98 2.16 22.39
C THR A 873 -35.11 3.03 23.64
N ILE A 874 -34.40 2.69 24.72
CA ILE A 874 -34.38 3.47 25.96
C ILE A 874 -33.87 4.90 25.71
N ASN A 875 -32.83 5.05 24.89
CA ASN A 875 -32.32 6.36 24.52
C ASN A 875 -33.32 7.17 23.68
N ALA A 876 -34.06 6.53 22.77
CA ALA A 876 -35.11 7.19 22.00
C ALA A 876 -36.26 7.66 22.91
N ILE A 877 -36.73 6.83 23.85
CA ILE A 877 -37.74 7.20 24.85
C ILE A 877 -37.26 8.41 25.66
N ARG A 878 -36.01 8.37 26.14
CA ARG A 878 -35.40 9.49 26.87
C ARG A 878 -35.45 10.81 26.10
N ILE A 879 -35.11 10.79 24.81
CA ILE A 879 -35.06 12.02 24.01
C ILE A 879 -36.45 12.52 23.64
N ILE A 880 -37.42 11.63 23.37
CA ILE A 880 -38.81 12.02 23.08
C ILE A 880 -39.49 12.66 24.30
N CYS A 881 -39.16 12.23 25.52
CA CYS A 881 -39.75 12.73 26.75
C CYS A 881 -39.05 13.96 27.33
N LEU A 882 -37.88 14.34 26.81
CA LEU A 882 -37.09 15.43 27.38
C LEU A 882 -37.87 16.75 27.35
N ASN A 883 -38.21 17.26 28.54
CA ASN A 883 -39.00 18.49 28.76
C ASN A 883 -40.41 18.48 28.14
N ASN A 884 -41.01 17.31 27.91
CA ASN A 884 -42.31 17.19 27.26
C ASN A 884 -43.32 16.42 28.13
N LEU A 885 -44.15 17.15 28.89
CA LEU A 885 -45.09 16.56 29.88
C LEU A 885 -46.09 15.58 29.26
N THR A 886 -46.59 15.85 28.05
CA THR A 886 -47.57 14.97 27.38
C THR A 886 -46.95 13.62 27.02
N ASN A 887 -45.74 13.64 26.46
CA ASN A 887 -45.00 12.43 26.10
C ASN A 887 -44.61 11.64 27.34
N GLN A 888 -44.20 12.33 28.41
CA GLN A 888 -43.93 11.71 29.71
C GLN A 888 -45.15 10.97 30.27
N THR A 889 -46.34 11.59 30.22
CA THR A 889 -47.59 10.93 30.65
C THR A 889 -47.89 9.69 29.81
N GLU A 890 -47.69 9.75 28.49
CA GLU A 890 -47.97 8.65 27.57
C GLU A 890 -47.10 7.41 27.83
N VAL A 891 -45.81 7.59 28.14
CA VAL A 891 -44.93 6.48 28.54
C VAL A 891 -45.46 5.76 29.78
N ALA A 892 -45.99 6.50 30.76
CA ALA A 892 -46.60 5.92 31.95
C ALA A 892 -47.89 5.15 31.62
N GLN A 893 -48.72 5.68 30.72
CA GLN A 893 -49.95 5.02 30.28
C GLN A 893 -49.70 3.71 29.51
N CYS A 894 -48.54 3.58 28.86
CA CYS A 894 -48.13 2.39 28.13
C CYS A 894 -47.37 1.37 29.00
N ASN A 895 -47.31 1.55 30.32
CA ASN A 895 -46.52 0.72 31.26
C ASN A 895 -44.99 0.70 31.01
N GLY A 896 -44.45 1.68 30.28
CA GLY A 896 -43.00 1.73 30.00
C GLY A 896 -42.14 1.99 31.23
N ILE A 897 -42.71 2.58 32.29
CA ILE A 897 -41.98 2.84 33.54
C ILE A 897 -41.57 1.55 34.24
N GLU A 898 -42.44 0.54 34.31
CA GLU A 898 -42.14 -0.71 35.01
C GLU A 898 -40.96 -1.45 34.36
N ALA A 899 -40.97 -1.55 33.03
CA ALA A 899 -39.86 -2.12 32.26
C ALA A 899 -38.55 -1.35 32.45
N LEU A 900 -38.59 -0.01 32.44
CA LEU A 900 -37.40 0.82 32.69
C LEU A 900 -36.83 0.66 34.10
N VAL A 901 -37.67 0.39 35.10
CA VAL A 901 -37.22 0.15 36.47
C VAL A 901 -36.60 -1.24 36.61
N GLU A 902 -37.12 -2.25 35.93
CA GLU A 902 -36.52 -3.60 35.87
C GLU A 902 -35.08 -3.54 35.36
N PHE A 903 -34.83 -2.75 34.31
CA PHE A 903 -33.49 -2.52 33.74
C PHE A 903 -32.46 -1.90 34.69
N LEU A 904 -32.85 -1.38 35.86
CA LEU A 904 -31.90 -0.87 36.86
C LEU A 904 -31.17 -1.99 37.62
N THR A 905 -31.66 -3.24 37.57
CA THR A 905 -31.19 -4.35 38.42
C THR A 905 -30.62 -5.55 37.66
N ILE A 906 -30.62 -5.52 36.32
CA ILE A 906 -30.22 -6.66 35.47
C ILE A 906 -28.75 -7.05 35.64
N GLY A 907 -27.86 -6.13 36.01
CA GLY A 907 -26.46 -6.41 36.29
C GLY A 907 -25.65 -6.73 35.02
N SER A 908 -25.80 -5.90 33.98
CA SER A 908 -25.05 -6.03 32.73
C SER A 908 -23.53 -5.85 32.96
N ASP A 909 -22.70 -6.58 32.21
CA ASP A 909 -21.24 -6.64 32.39
C ASP A 909 -20.58 -5.24 32.38
N ASP A 910 -21.10 -4.31 31.57
CA ASP A 910 -20.62 -2.93 31.42
C ASP A 910 -21.54 -1.86 32.06
N GLN A 911 -22.66 -2.27 32.66
CA GLN A 911 -23.67 -1.41 33.29
C GLN A 911 -24.26 -0.32 32.34
N ILE A 912 -24.25 -0.56 31.03
CA ILE A 912 -24.66 0.41 30.01
C ILE A 912 -26.18 0.55 30.00
N LEU A 913 -26.90 -0.56 30.17
CA LEU A 913 -28.36 -0.59 30.14
C LEU A 913 -28.97 0.11 31.36
N GLU A 914 -28.44 -0.16 32.55
CA GLU A 914 -28.78 0.52 33.81
C GLU A 914 -28.56 2.03 33.69
N SER A 915 -27.46 2.40 33.05
CA SER A 915 -27.10 3.80 32.77
C SER A 915 -28.12 4.47 31.88
N ALA A 916 -28.54 3.81 30.79
CA ALA A 916 -29.56 4.32 29.89
C ALA A 916 -30.93 4.42 30.58
N ALA A 917 -31.32 3.39 31.32
CA ALA A 917 -32.58 3.33 32.06
C ALA A 917 -32.69 4.45 33.10
N ALA A 918 -31.65 4.66 33.92
CA ALA A 918 -31.62 5.77 34.87
C ALA A 918 -31.76 7.14 34.17
N ALA A 919 -31.08 7.32 33.04
CA ALA A 919 -31.19 8.56 32.26
C ALA A 919 -32.58 8.77 31.63
N ALA A 920 -33.25 7.69 31.20
CA ALA A 920 -34.63 7.73 30.70
C ALA A 920 -35.62 8.06 31.82
N LEU A 921 -35.51 7.41 32.98
CA LEU A 921 -36.34 7.69 34.16
C LEU A 921 -36.18 9.14 34.63
N ALA A 922 -34.97 9.70 34.59
CA ALA A 922 -34.74 11.12 34.86
C ALA A 922 -35.54 12.03 33.89
N ALA A 923 -35.51 11.73 32.59
CA ALA A 923 -36.25 12.51 31.60
C ALA A 923 -37.78 12.35 31.72
N ILE A 924 -38.26 11.16 32.12
CA ILE A 924 -39.69 10.85 32.28
C ILE A 924 -40.29 11.52 33.54
N SER A 925 -39.47 11.73 34.57
CA SER A 925 -39.90 12.28 35.87
C SER A 925 -39.69 13.79 36.00
N HIS A 926 -38.84 14.38 35.18
CA HIS A 926 -38.47 15.79 35.28
C HIS A 926 -39.72 16.70 35.19
N GLY A 927 -39.99 17.44 36.27
CA GLY A 927 -41.14 18.34 36.38
C GLY A 927 -42.51 17.66 36.43
N HIS A 928 -42.59 16.33 36.56
CA HIS A 928 -43.82 15.55 36.38
C HIS A 928 -44.18 14.71 37.62
N LYS A 929 -44.90 15.31 38.56
CA LYS A 929 -45.20 14.72 39.88
C LYS A 929 -45.88 13.35 39.84
N ASP A 930 -46.81 13.11 38.91
CA ASP A 930 -47.51 11.81 38.85
C ASP A 930 -46.54 10.68 38.45
N ASN A 931 -45.75 10.88 37.39
CA ASN A 931 -44.68 9.97 36.99
C ASN A 931 -43.64 9.76 38.09
N GLN A 932 -43.23 10.82 38.80
CA GLN A 932 -42.33 10.67 39.95
C GLN A 932 -42.88 9.67 40.98
N ASN A 933 -44.18 9.72 41.27
CA ASN A 933 -44.83 8.82 42.20
C ASN A 933 -45.00 7.40 41.63
N ILE A 934 -45.28 7.27 40.33
CA ILE A 934 -45.40 5.96 39.65
C ILE A 934 -44.06 5.23 39.66
N ILE A 935 -42.96 5.92 39.35
CA ILE A 935 -41.61 5.35 39.35
C ILE A 935 -41.22 4.83 40.73
N ILE A 936 -41.54 5.58 41.79
CA ILE A 936 -41.26 5.14 43.17
C ILE A 936 -42.15 3.96 43.58
N LYS A 937 -43.42 3.93 43.14
CA LYS A 937 -44.31 2.78 43.36
C LYS A 937 -43.86 1.51 42.63
N ALA A 938 -43.08 1.66 41.55
CA ALA A 938 -42.45 0.55 40.83
C ALA A 938 -41.13 0.08 41.47
N ASP A 939 -40.83 0.49 42.71
CA ASP A 939 -39.64 0.10 43.49
C ASP A 939 -38.28 0.59 42.94
N ALA A 940 -38.26 1.68 42.16
CA ALA A 940 -37.01 2.24 41.60
C ALA A 940 -36.05 2.84 42.64
N ALA A 941 -36.53 3.17 43.84
CA ALA A 941 -35.80 3.99 44.80
C ALA A 941 -34.51 3.32 45.32
N LEU A 942 -34.60 2.04 45.73
CA LEU A 942 -33.44 1.30 46.24
C LEU A 942 -32.40 1.01 45.13
N PRO A 943 -32.76 0.49 43.94
CA PRO A 943 -31.82 0.30 42.84
C PRO A 943 -31.05 1.58 42.47
N LEU A 944 -31.72 2.74 42.41
CA LEU A 944 -31.04 4.00 42.10
C LEU A 944 -29.99 4.39 43.15
N VAL A 945 -30.26 4.16 44.45
CA VAL A 945 -29.30 4.44 45.53
C VAL A 945 -28.10 3.49 45.47
N GLU A 946 -28.33 2.22 45.13
CA GLU A 946 -27.25 1.23 44.93
C GLU A 946 -26.37 1.61 43.72
N LEU A 947 -26.97 2.07 42.61
CA LEU A 947 -26.24 2.49 41.41
C LEU A 947 -25.40 3.76 41.64
N VAL A 948 -25.85 4.69 42.49
CA VAL A 948 -25.05 5.83 42.95
C VAL A 948 -23.80 5.36 43.72
N SER A 949 -23.89 4.23 44.42
CA SER A 949 -22.76 3.65 45.17
C SER A 949 -21.87 2.73 44.32
N SER A 950 -22.11 2.62 43.01
CA SER A 950 -21.35 1.77 42.09
C SER A 950 -19.93 2.28 41.81
N ARG A 951 -19.12 1.53 41.05
CA ARG A 951 -17.76 1.94 40.67
C ARG A 951 -17.70 2.76 39.36
N ASN A 952 -18.81 2.85 38.63
CA ASN A 952 -18.86 3.43 37.28
C ASN A 952 -19.34 4.89 37.35
N LEU A 953 -18.42 5.85 37.22
CA LEU A 953 -18.72 7.27 37.40
C LEU A 953 -19.83 7.81 36.46
N PRO A 954 -19.83 7.55 35.15
CA PRO A 954 -20.95 7.92 34.28
C PRO A 954 -22.32 7.37 34.73
N LEU A 955 -22.36 6.13 35.22
CA LEU A 955 -23.59 5.53 35.75
C LEU A 955 -24.02 6.23 37.03
N GLN A 956 -23.09 6.45 37.96
CA GLN A 956 -23.36 7.19 39.20
C GLN A 956 -23.98 8.56 38.92
N MET A 957 -23.44 9.30 37.93
CA MET A 957 -23.97 10.62 37.55
C MET A 957 -25.39 10.56 37.00
N LYS A 958 -25.71 9.54 36.18
CA LYS A 958 -27.05 9.38 35.61
C LYS A 958 -28.06 8.90 36.66
N ALA A 959 -27.66 8.00 37.56
CA ALA A 959 -28.47 7.57 38.69
C ALA A 959 -28.76 8.75 39.64
N ALA A 960 -27.74 9.55 39.97
CA ALA A 960 -27.93 10.77 40.76
C ALA A 960 -28.93 11.74 40.09
N ARG A 961 -28.82 11.95 38.77
CA ARG A 961 -29.78 12.79 38.04
C ARG A 961 -31.22 12.25 38.03
N ALA A 962 -31.38 10.93 38.04
CA ALA A 962 -32.70 10.31 38.21
C ALA A 962 -33.27 10.60 39.61
N ILE A 963 -32.45 10.49 40.66
CA ILE A 963 -32.84 10.83 42.03
C ILE A 963 -33.22 12.31 42.14
N GLU A 964 -32.43 13.21 41.54
CA GLU A 964 -32.75 14.64 41.48
C GLU A 964 -34.14 14.88 40.87
N ALA A 965 -34.41 14.33 39.69
CA ALA A 965 -35.67 14.51 38.99
C ALA A 965 -36.87 13.89 39.74
N LEU A 966 -36.66 12.81 40.50
CA LEU A 966 -37.68 12.16 41.32
C LEU A 966 -37.96 12.88 42.64
N ALA A 967 -36.95 13.52 43.22
CA ALA A 967 -37.05 14.29 44.46
C ALA A 967 -37.50 15.73 44.23
N ASP A 968 -37.32 16.26 43.01
CA ASP A 968 -37.66 17.63 42.66
C ASP A 968 -39.13 17.94 42.98
N ASN A 969 -39.33 18.91 43.88
CA ASN A 969 -40.64 19.37 44.34
C ASN A 969 -41.58 18.26 44.87
N ASN A 970 -41.04 17.15 45.40
CA ASN A 970 -41.83 16.01 45.87
C ASN A 970 -41.44 15.51 47.28
N PRO A 971 -42.11 15.99 48.35
CA PRO A 971 -41.69 15.73 49.73
C PRO A 971 -41.79 14.26 50.16
N GLU A 972 -42.69 13.48 49.57
CA GLU A 972 -42.82 12.06 49.88
C GLU A 972 -41.64 11.28 49.30
N ASN A 973 -41.28 11.54 48.04
CA ASN A 973 -40.11 10.93 47.40
C ASN A 973 -38.80 11.33 48.10
N GLN A 974 -38.68 12.60 48.51
CA GLN A 974 -37.53 13.07 49.29
C GLN A 974 -37.32 12.25 50.56
N ARG A 975 -38.39 11.99 51.33
CA ARG A 975 -38.31 11.17 52.54
C ARG A 975 -37.87 9.74 52.25
N ILE A 976 -38.36 9.15 51.17
CA ILE A 976 -38.03 7.77 50.77
C ILE A 976 -36.53 7.66 50.47
N PHE A 977 -35.97 8.54 49.64
CA PHE A 977 -34.53 8.51 49.33
C PHE A 977 -33.65 8.76 50.55
N ILE A 978 -34.05 9.66 51.44
CA ILE A 978 -33.29 9.91 52.68
C ILE A 978 -33.29 8.68 53.59
N ASN A 979 -34.43 8.01 53.75
CA ASN A 979 -34.52 6.80 54.56
C ASN A 979 -33.71 5.62 54.00
N LEU A 980 -33.46 5.59 52.69
CA LEU A 980 -32.63 4.60 52.02
C LEU A 980 -31.12 4.87 52.12
N GLY A 981 -30.70 5.96 52.77
CA GLY A 981 -29.27 6.28 52.94
C GLY A 981 -28.63 6.89 51.68
N THR A 982 -29.37 7.72 50.95
CA THR A 982 -28.87 8.38 49.72
C THR A 982 -27.76 9.40 50.01
N VAL A 983 -27.79 10.09 51.16
CA VAL A 983 -26.86 11.20 51.45
C VAL A 983 -25.41 10.73 51.62
N PRO A 984 -25.10 9.65 52.36
CA PRO A 984 -23.72 9.15 52.43
C PRO A 984 -23.17 8.71 51.07
N ALA A 985 -24.01 8.11 50.22
CA ALA A 985 -23.63 7.70 48.86
C ALA A 985 -23.31 8.92 47.97
N LEU A 986 -24.13 9.98 48.04
CA LEU A 986 -23.88 11.25 47.35
C LEU A 986 -22.63 11.98 47.88
N ILE A 987 -22.39 11.98 49.20
CA ILE A 987 -21.20 12.60 49.80
C ILE A 987 -19.91 11.91 49.30
N GLN A 988 -19.91 10.59 49.11
CA GLN A 988 -18.76 9.88 48.54
C GLN A 988 -18.47 10.26 47.08
N LEU A 989 -19.47 10.77 46.37
CA LEU A 989 -19.42 11.21 44.97
C LEU A 989 -19.04 12.68 44.76
N LEU A 990 -18.80 13.44 45.83
CA LEU A 990 -18.50 14.88 45.80
C LEU A 990 -17.28 15.29 44.94
N LYS A 991 -16.50 14.34 44.43
CA LYS A 991 -15.47 14.56 43.39
C LYS A 991 -16.07 14.94 42.01
N ALA A 992 -17.33 14.62 41.73
CA ALA A 992 -18.09 15.03 40.53
C ALA A 992 -19.05 16.19 40.85
N ILE A 993 -18.43 17.32 41.20
CA ILE A 993 -18.94 18.37 42.10
C ILE A 993 -20.37 18.85 41.79
N MET A 994 -20.68 19.32 40.57
CA MET A 994 -21.91 20.08 40.30
C MET A 994 -23.22 19.28 40.43
N MET A 995 -23.26 18.04 39.95
CA MET A 995 -24.50 17.24 39.93
C MET A 995 -24.92 16.81 41.34
N VAL A 996 -23.96 16.40 42.16
CA VAL A 996 -24.19 15.94 43.53
C VAL A 996 -24.76 17.05 44.40
N ILE A 997 -24.28 18.28 44.20
CA ILE A 997 -24.74 19.47 44.93
C ILE A 997 -26.22 19.76 44.62
N LYS A 998 -26.63 19.64 43.35
CA LYS A 998 -28.03 19.84 42.94
C LYS A 998 -28.97 18.82 43.56
N VAL A 999 -28.55 17.55 43.59
CA VAL A 999 -29.33 16.46 44.19
C VAL A 999 -29.54 16.70 45.68
N LEU A 1000 -28.50 17.12 46.41
CA LEU A 1000 -28.60 17.46 47.84
C LEU A 1000 -29.56 18.64 48.08
N GLY A 1001 -29.59 19.63 47.17
CA GLY A 1001 -30.54 20.74 47.22
C GLY A 1001 -31.99 20.29 46.99
N ALA A 1002 -32.22 19.48 45.95
CA ALA A 1002 -33.53 18.94 45.60
C ALA A 1002 -34.13 18.05 46.72
N LEU A 1003 -33.30 17.39 47.53
CA LEU A 1003 -33.75 16.59 48.68
C LEU A 1003 -34.25 17.44 49.88
N CYS A 1004 -33.94 18.74 49.93
CA CYS A 1004 -34.23 19.62 51.07
C CYS A 1004 -35.50 20.47 50.92
N ILE A 1005 -35.89 20.82 49.68
CA ILE A 1005 -36.97 21.79 49.41
C ILE A 1005 -38.11 21.13 48.63
N GLY A 1006 -39.36 21.31 49.09
CA GLY A 1006 -40.58 20.87 48.40
C GLY A 1006 -41.32 22.00 47.64
N VAL A 1007 -42.53 21.70 47.15
CA VAL A 1007 -43.40 22.64 46.39
C VAL A 1007 -43.48 24.02 47.07
N ALA A 1008 -43.31 25.10 46.32
CA ALA A 1008 -43.44 26.49 46.81
C ALA A 1008 -42.50 26.87 47.97
N TYR A 1009 -41.27 26.31 47.99
CA TYR A 1009 -40.28 26.52 49.05
C TYR A 1009 -40.73 26.08 50.44
N THR A 1010 -41.68 25.14 50.53
CA THR A 1010 -42.02 24.53 51.82
C THR A 1010 -40.87 23.62 52.26
N ASN A 1011 -40.28 23.93 53.41
CA ASN A 1011 -39.12 23.20 53.93
C ASN A 1011 -39.50 21.80 54.40
N ASN A 1012 -38.68 20.82 54.05
CA ASN A 1012 -38.78 19.47 54.58
C ASN A 1012 -37.81 19.34 55.76
N LEU A 1013 -38.22 19.84 56.93
CA LEU A 1013 -37.38 19.91 58.14
C LEU A 1013 -36.77 18.54 58.50
N TYR A 1014 -37.50 17.46 58.25
CA TYR A 1014 -37.02 16.10 58.47
C TYR A 1014 -35.80 15.77 57.59
N THR A 1015 -35.89 16.01 56.28
CA THR A 1015 -34.80 15.69 55.35
C THR A 1015 -33.63 16.66 55.52
N GLN A 1016 -33.90 17.94 55.77
CA GLN A 1016 -32.88 18.94 56.10
C GLN A 1016 -32.05 18.53 57.32
N ASN A 1017 -32.69 18.15 58.44
CA ASN A 1017 -31.99 17.72 59.64
C ASN A 1017 -31.18 16.45 59.38
N LYS A 1018 -31.75 15.48 58.66
CA LYS A 1018 -31.08 14.23 58.36
C LYS A 1018 -29.84 14.40 57.46
N ILE A 1019 -29.93 15.25 56.44
CA ILE A 1019 -28.80 15.61 55.56
C ILE A 1019 -27.67 16.29 56.36
N ALA A 1020 -28.02 17.16 57.30
CA ALA A 1020 -27.05 17.82 58.17
C ALA A 1020 -26.36 16.84 59.13
N GLU A 1021 -27.12 15.91 59.74
CA GLU A 1021 -26.60 14.83 60.59
C GLU A 1021 -25.61 13.91 59.85
N GLU A 1022 -25.86 13.64 58.57
CA GLU A 1022 -25.05 12.73 57.75
C GLU A 1022 -23.80 13.38 57.15
N GLY A 1023 -23.46 14.62 57.58
CA GLY A 1023 -22.18 15.25 57.30
C GLY A 1023 -22.11 16.10 56.03
N ALA A 1024 -23.25 16.43 55.41
CA ALA A 1024 -23.28 17.24 54.20
C ALA A 1024 -22.78 18.69 54.42
N LEU A 1025 -23.09 19.30 55.58
CA LEU A 1025 -22.68 20.67 55.91
C LEU A 1025 -21.14 20.85 55.94
N PRO A 1026 -20.36 20.06 56.71
CA PRO A 1026 -18.91 20.12 56.66
C PRO A 1026 -18.33 19.89 55.25
N ALA A 1027 -18.89 18.94 54.49
CA ALA A 1027 -18.39 18.58 53.17
C ALA A 1027 -18.62 19.70 52.13
N LEU A 1028 -19.78 20.36 52.15
CA LEU A 1028 -20.11 21.49 51.27
C LEU A 1028 -19.30 22.75 51.63
N VAL A 1029 -19.08 23.02 52.93
CA VAL A 1029 -18.22 24.14 53.38
C VAL A 1029 -16.76 23.91 52.98
N TYR A 1030 -16.26 22.68 53.05
CA TYR A 1030 -14.93 22.34 52.56
C TYR A 1030 -14.81 22.60 51.05
N LEU A 1031 -15.78 22.14 50.26
CA LEU A 1031 -15.80 22.36 48.80
C LEU A 1031 -15.90 23.84 48.42
N LEU A 1032 -16.72 24.62 49.13
CA LEU A 1032 -16.88 26.07 48.90
C LEU A 1032 -15.54 26.81 48.96
N ASN A 1033 -14.64 26.38 49.85
CA ASN A 1033 -13.34 27.00 50.07
C ASN A 1033 -12.24 26.47 49.14
N GLU A 1034 -12.37 25.27 48.59
CA GLU A 1034 -11.39 24.65 47.68
C GLU A 1034 -11.62 25.02 46.20
N ILE A 1035 -12.87 25.25 45.79
CA ILE A 1035 -13.25 25.52 44.40
C ILE A 1035 -13.13 27.02 44.08
N GLN A 1036 -12.54 27.35 42.92
CA GLN A 1036 -12.41 28.75 42.44
C GLN A 1036 -13.42 29.18 41.37
N LEU A 1037 -14.27 28.27 40.89
CA LEU A 1037 -15.30 28.56 39.88
C LEU A 1037 -16.54 29.19 40.54
N GLU A 1038 -16.88 30.43 40.18
CA GLU A 1038 -17.99 31.18 40.78
C GLU A 1038 -19.35 30.48 40.61
N GLU A 1039 -19.66 29.93 39.42
CA GLU A 1039 -20.91 29.18 39.18
C GLU A 1039 -21.09 28.01 40.16
N MET A 1040 -20.01 27.28 40.45
CA MET A 1040 -20.06 26.16 41.40
C MET A 1040 -20.18 26.65 42.84
N GLN A 1041 -19.54 27.76 43.19
CA GLN A 1041 -19.70 28.37 44.51
C GLN A 1041 -21.15 28.83 44.73
N ILE A 1042 -21.80 29.39 43.70
CA ILE A 1042 -23.23 29.78 43.74
C ILE A 1042 -24.11 28.56 43.97
N GLU A 1043 -23.90 27.46 43.26
CA GLU A 1043 -24.68 26.23 43.44
C GLU A 1043 -24.48 25.63 44.85
N ILE A 1044 -23.23 25.61 45.37
CA ILE A 1044 -22.94 25.16 46.74
C ILE A 1044 -23.67 26.01 47.76
N LEU A 1045 -23.63 27.34 47.59
CA LEU A 1045 -24.33 28.28 48.47
C LEU A 1045 -25.85 28.13 48.38
N THR A 1046 -26.38 27.86 47.20
CA THR A 1046 -27.80 27.58 46.98
C THR A 1046 -28.22 26.32 47.73
N THR A 1047 -27.46 25.23 47.60
CA THR A 1047 -27.71 23.98 48.33
C THR A 1047 -27.53 24.12 49.84
N LEU A 1048 -26.51 24.83 50.32
CA LEU A 1048 -26.36 25.17 51.74
C LEU A 1048 -27.58 25.97 52.24
N GLY A 1049 -28.04 26.93 51.43
CA GLY A 1049 -29.28 27.67 51.65
C GLY A 1049 -30.48 26.74 51.79
N CYS A 1050 -30.62 25.75 50.90
CA CYS A 1050 -31.68 24.76 50.93
C CYS A 1050 -31.68 23.93 52.23
N ILE A 1051 -30.51 23.56 52.75
CA ILE A 1051 -30.37 22.74 53.98
C ILE A 1051 -30.75 23.54 55.24
N VAL A 1052 -30.50 24.85 55.26
CA VAL A 1052 -30.70 25.72 56.45
C VAL A 1052 -31.97 26.57 56.38
N LEU A 1053 -32.70 26.55 55.25
CA LEU A 1053 -33.86 27.40 55.01
C LEU A 1053 -34.94 27.18 56.07
N GLN A 1054 -35.25 28.23 56.83
CA GLN A 1054 -36.16 28.24 58.00
C GLN A 1054 -35.93 27.11 59.02
N ASN A 1055 -34.69 26.63 59.13
CA ASN A 1055 -34.30 25.57 60.06
C ASN A 1055 -33.24 26.10 61.05
N PRO A 1056 -33.64 26.54 62.26
CA PRO A 1056 -32.74 27.22 63.19
C PRO A 1056 -31.64 26.30 63.73
N GLU A 1057 -31.88 24.99 63.81
CA GLU A 1057 -30.91 23.99 64.27
C GLU A 1057 -29.77 23.85 63.25
N ASN A 1058 -30.13 23.64 61.98
CA ASN A 1058 -29.16 23.56 60.89
C ASN A 1058 -28.41 24.89 60.66
N GLN A 1059 -29.07 26.03 60.87
CA GLN A 1059 -28.40 27.35 60.82
C GLN A 1059 -27.30 27.47 61.88
N GLN A 1060 -27.55 27.00 63.10
CA GLN A 1060 -26.52 26.94 64.14
C GLN A 1060 -25.41 25.95 63.78
N MET A 1061 -25.74 24.78 63.25
CA MET A 1061 -24.75 23.78 62.84
C MET A 1061 -23.84 24.27 61.70
N LEU A 1062 -24.38 25.02 60.72
CA LEU A 1062 -23.60 25.62 59.64
C LEU A 1062 -22.67 26.72 60.16
N LEU A 1063 -23.16 27.56 61.09
CA LEU A 1063 -22.37 28.58 61.78
C LEU A 1063 -21.19 28.02 62.60
N GLN A 1064 -21.31 26.78 63.06
CA GLN A 1064 -20.27 26.09 63.82
C GLN A 1064 -19.20 25.43 62.92
N GLN A 1065 -19.37 25.42 61.59
CA GLN A 1065 -18.38 24.82 60.68
C GLN A 1065 -17.12 25.68 60.56
N PRO A 1066 -15.91 25.09 60.68
CA PRO A 1066 -14.68 25.84 60.50
C PRO A 1066 -14.58 26.36 59.06
N ASN A 1067 -14.22 27.64 58.91
CA ASN A 1067 -14.05 28.34 57.62
C ASN A 1067 -15.35 28.67 56.85
N PHE A 1068 -16.52 28.69 57.50
CA PHE A 1068 -17.74 29.30 56.94
C PHE A 1068 -17.99 30.67 57.57
N THR A 1069 -18.25 31.70 56.76
CA THR A 1069 -18.69 33.03 57.22
C THR A 1069 -19.82 33.56 56.33
N TRP A 1070 -20.75 34.32 56.92
CA TRP A 1070 -21.83 34.97 56.15
C TRP A 1070 -21.30 35.99 55.13
N ASP A 1071 -20.05 36.46 55.31
CA ASP A 1071 -19.37 37.35 54.37
C ASP A 1071 -19.13 36.67 53.00
N CYS A 1072 -18.94 35.35 52.96
CA CYS A 1072 -18.84 34.60 51.70
C CYS A 1072 -20.15 34.69 50.89
N LEU A 1073 -21.32 34.55 51.54
CA LEU A 1073 -22.64 34.72 50.90
C LEU A 1073 -22.84 36.15 50.38
N LEU A 1074 -22.45 37.15 51.17
CA LEU A 1074 -22.54 38.57 50.80
C LEU A 1074 -21.60 38.96 49.64
N HIS A 1075 -20.46 38.27 49.50
CA HIS A 1075 -19.52 38.45 48.40
C HIS A 1075 -20.14 37.96 47.07
N HIS A 1076 -20.75 36.77 47.06
CA HIS A 1076 -21.37 36.20 45.85
C HIS A 1076 -22.69 36.88 45.45
N LEU A 1077 -23.48 37.38 46.41
CA LEU A 1077 -24.68 38.20 46.15
C LEU A 1077 -24.38 39.53 45.41
N LYS A 1078 -23.11 39.96 45.37
CA LYS A 1078 -22.62 41.15 44.68
C LYS A 1078 -21.97 40.86 43.31
N SER A 1079 -21.83 39.59 42.90
CA SER A 1079 -21.28 39.21 41.59
C SER A 1079 -22.22 39.69 40.45
N PRO A 1080 -21.67 40.15 39.29
CA PRO A 1080 -22.46 40.67 38.18
C PRO A 1080 -23.29 39.61 37.42
N ASP A 1081 -22.94 38.33 37.54
CA ASP A 1081 -23.72 37.21 36.97
C ASP A 1081 -24.91 36.89 37.88
N LYS A 1082 -25.93 37.76 37.85
CA LYS A 1082 -27.19 37.58 38.56
C LYS A 1082 -28.21 36.86 37.69
N VAL A 1083 -28.25 35.53 37.74
CA VAL A 1083 -29.47 34.75 37.50
C VAL A 1083 -29.47 33.47 38.37
N SER A 1084 -29.87 33.60 39.63
CA SER A 1084 -30.55 32.55 40.39
C SER A 1084 -31.29 33.19 41.57
#